data_AF-A0A1V9Z5C0-F1
#
_entry.id   AF-A0A1V9Z5C0-F1
#
_cell.length_a   1.000
_cell.length_b   1.000
_cell.length_c   1.000
_cell.angle_alpha   90.00
_cell.angle_beta   90.00
_cell.angle_gamma   90.00
#
_symmetry.space_group_name_H-M   'P 1'
#
loop_
_entity.id
_entity.type
_entity.pdbx_description
1 polymer ?
#
loop_
_entity_poly.entity_id
_entity_poly.type
_entity_poly.pdbx_seq_one_letter_code
_entity_poly.pdbx_strand_id
1 'polypeptide(L)'
;MEDAPLLRPQRQLSQRSFVNWSIFVPVCLGIGLVAVGQLLLSLYHNTFGLDSTLEVPNYMNPKPNVTNCTLHWFEQRVDHFTTLNTTYQQRYYVYDKFWSRKSKGDAFDGPILFYCGNEGDVTLYVNNTGLMWENAQSLGAALIFAEHRYFGKSYPFANDYMNNLQYLTHEQALADYATLIQTFQVDNQVDVPVVAFGGSYGGMLAAWFRMKYPSVIAGSIAASAPILGFPRGYPGHFHGEKYWQVVTHDAKPEAGSAPACEGNVRATWPVLFGFGNSSIGRNKLSEIFQLCTPLNTSAQVEKLAMNLLMGWDTMAMGNFPFPSSYLTDGAVDLPAFPVRAACNELNESFTITNPSAVNDTENIRLLTAMKVAVDVYANATKSLTCSPLDQDYDGIWGYIWCSQMLPQESYFDTDGIHDMFWPRNVSLVKITSDCQKKWGVTPDPQWIRYEYGPLDRMISSTSNIVFTNGGYDPWSSGGVLTNPWNPSIEIVSIPEGAHHLDLFFSHVDDPISVRLALNMAVELNATTLDPLRGEVDTSSGHCRWVRDAIERRLKKAIATGIVDLSGPSSTSLIHGHSCMQLDLLPKELYATASRASWAKKQLHEIYLTNNSLSLLSPEISLFENLVVLGLGGNALTSLPNELGSLLRLEKLYAERNHLSCIPEAISNCTRLTHIFLDSNRFTSFPTALFACSRLQHVGLSHNELRSIPAQIHRLSWLISLDLDGNRIGPSLPHELGFLVRLQRLGLEHNCLDTLPTFVLKLPQLTCLRMNGNRAPGHVVKDSITGEVLDGVNVPTRFDGYLQLREAVVDEEGNKQFVSLNGLVPTDAINLEDSFHDRDKDEVQEENELESLSMH
;
A
#
# COMPACT_ATOMS: atom_id res chain seq x y z
N MET A 1 2.15 40.73 -72.50
CA MET A 1 3.28 40.78 -73.45
C MET A 1 4.49 40.25 -72.73
N GLU A 2 5.21 39.36 -73.39
CA GLU A 2 6.46 38.75 -72.97
C GLU A 2 7.46 39.80 -72.50
N ASP A 3 8.29 39.48 -71.49
CA ASP A 3 9.71 39.85 -71.43
C ASP A 3 10.41 39.14 -70.26
N ALA A 4 11.21 38.13 -70.63
CA ALA A 4 12.67 37.98 -70.42
C ALA A 4 13.40 38.90 -69.38
N PRO A 5 14.67 38.61 -68.98
CA PRO A 5 15.37 37.32 -68.84
C PRO A 5 16.40 37.25 -67.67
N LEU A 6 16.88 36.01 -67.41
CA LEU A 6 18.27 35.59 -67.11
C LEU A 6 19.14 36.35 -66.10
N LEU A 7 19.78 35.60 -65.17
CA LEU A 7 21.23 35.29 -65.13
C LEU A 7 21.55 34.60 -63.78
N ARG A 8 21.72 33.26 -63.74
CA ARG A 8 22.99 32.48 -63.78
C ARG A 8 23.66 32.30 -62.38
N PRO A 9 24.56 31.32 -62.16
CA PRO A 9 24.46 29.88 -62.44
C PRO A 9 25.09 29.02 -61.31
N GLN A 10 24.71 27.75 -61.16
CA GLN A 10 25.61 26.60 -61.34
C GLN A 10 24.91 25.30 -60.96
N ARG A 11 25.09 24.32 -61.85
CA ARG A 11 24.47 23.01 -61.82
C ARG A 11 25.58 22.00 -61.56
N GLN A 12 25.23 21.03 -60.71
CA GLN A 12 25.68 19.63 -60.63
C GLN A 12 26.49 19.28 -59.37
N LEU A 13 25.87 18.49 -58.49
CA LEU A 13 25.97 17.03 -58.58
C LEU A 13 24.74 16.37 -57.92
N SER A 14 24.35 15.24 -58.50
CA SER A 14 23.15 14.46 -58.23
C SER A 14 23.28 13.58 -56.97
N GLN A 15 22.21 13.52 -56.16
CA GLN A 15 21.79 12.30 -55.47
C GLN A 15 20.28 12.37 -55.23
N ARG A 16 19.55 11.35 -55.70
CA ARG A 16 18.10 11.20 -55.48
C ARG A 16 17.87 10.79 -54.02
N SER A 17 17.09 11.56 -53.27
CA SER A 17 16.57 11.15 -51.96
C SER A 17 15.37 10.22 -52.14
N PHE A 18 15.48 9.01 -51.61
CA PHE A 18 14.36 8.10 -51.39
C PHE A 18 13.37 8.73 -50.40
N VAL A 19 12.10 8.82 -50.79
CA VAL A 19 11.01 9.11 -49.84
C VAL A 19 10.68 7.80 -49.12
N ASN A 20 10.89 7.76 -47.81
CA ASN A 20 10.70 6.58 -46.98
C ASN A 20 9.20 6.43 -46.64
N TRP A 21 8.52 5.49 -47.31
CA TRP A 21 7.09 5.22 -47.13
C TRP A 21 6.72 4.58 -45.77
N SER A 22 7.73 4.28 -44.94
CA SER A 22 7.61 3.57 -43.66
C SER A 22 7.05 4.42 -42.49
N ILE A 23 6.95 5.74 -42.66
CA ILE A 23 6.51 6.66 -41.58
C ILE A 23 5.12 7.27 -41.87
N PHE A 24 4.71 7.35 -43.14
CA PHE A 24 3.43 7.97 -43.49
C PHE A 24 2.22 7.05 -43.25
N VAL A 25 2.38 5.74 -43.42
CA VAL A 25 1.30 4.76 -43.21
C VAL A 25 0.94 4.59 -41.72
N PRO A 26 1.89 4.51 -40.76
CA PRO A 26 1.58 4.45 -39.34
C PRO A 26 0.92 5.72 -38.79
N VAL A 27 1.30 6.91 -39.29
CA VAL A 27 0.74 8.18 -38.81
C VAL A 27 -0.70 8.36 -39.30
N CYS A 28 -1.02 7.96 -40.54
CA CYS A 28 -2.40 7.97 -41.03
C CYS A 28 -3.28 6.87 -40.39
N LEU A 29 -2.72 5.72 -40.04
CA LEU A 29 -3.40 4.69 -39.25
C LEU A 29 -3.62 5.13 -37.79
N GLY A 30 -2.66 5.84 -37.19
CA GLY A 30 -2.78 6.40 -35.84
C GLY A 30 -3.86 7.47 -35.73
N ILE A 31 -3.92 8.41 -36.69
CA ILE A 31 -4.97 9.45 -36.72
C ILE A 31 -6.33 8.82 -37.06
N GLY A 32 -6.37 7.81 -37.94
CA GLY A 32 -7.58 7.04 -38.22
C GLY A 32 -8.11 6.26 -37.01
N LEU A 33 -7.23 5.64 -36.22
CA LEU A 33 -7.58 4.94 -34.99
C LEU A 33 -8.02 5.89 -33.86
N VAL A 34 -7.44 7.08 -33.77
CA VAL A 34 -7.87 8.12 -32.82
C VAL A 34 -9.23 8.70 -33.21
N ALA A 35 -9.47 8.97 -34.51
CA ALA A 35 -10.75 9.48 -34.99
C ALA A 35 -11.86 8.41 -34.91
N VAL A 36 -11.57 7.16 -35.24
CA VAL A 36 -12.51 6.02 -35.07
C VAL A 36 -12.71 5.69 -33.59
N GLY A 37 -11.68 5.82 -32.75
CA GLY A 37 -11.77 5.72 -31.30
C GLY A 37 -12.64 6.80 -30.69
N GLN A 38 -12.52 8.06 -31.13
CA GLN A 38 -13.39 9.17 -30.70
C GLN A 38 -14.81 9.06 -31.26
N LEU A 39 -14.98 8.57 -32.50
CA LEU A 39 -16.30 8.33 -33.07
C LEU A 39 -17.00 7.17 -32.36
N LEU A 40 -16.27 6.08 -32.04
CA LEU A 40 -16.75 4.96 -31.25
C LEU A 40 -17.01 5.36 -29.80
N LEU A 41 -16.20 6.24 -29.18
CA LEU A 41 -16.51 6.83 -27.87
C LEU A 41 -17.78 7.69 -27.91
N SER A 42 -17.96 8.48 -28.98
CA SER A 42 -19.15 9.33 -29.15
C SER A 42 -20.41 8.52 -29.47
N LEU A 43 -20.28 7.43 -30.23
CA LEU A 43 -21.35 6.48 -30.52
C LEU A 43 -21.64 5.62 -29.29
N TYR A 44 -20.62 5.23 -28.52
CA TYR A 44 -20.76 4.55 -27.23
C TYR A 44 -21.48 5.44 -26.21
N HIS A 45 -21.15 6.74 -26.13
CA HIS A 45 -21.89 7.73 -25.32
C HIS A 45 -23.32 8.00 -25.80
N ASN A 46 -23.60 7.91 -27.10
CA ASN A 46 -24.93 8.20 -27.66
C ASN A 46 -25.85 6.97 -27.79
N THR A 47 -25.31 5.74 -27.84
CA THR A 47 -26.11 4.50 -27.93
C THR A 47 -26.24 3.75 -26.61
N PHE A 48 -25.22 3.81 -25.74
CA PHE A 48 -25.41 3.49 -24.33
C PHE A 48 -25.79 4.79 -23.67
N GLY A 49 -27.06 4.91 -23.26
CA GLY A 49 -27.46 5.83 -22.21
C GLY A 49 -26.69 5.49 -20.92
N LEU A 50 -25.39 5.77 -20.91
CA LEU A 50 -24.65 6.20 -19.75
C LEU A 50 -25.29 7.54 -19.39
N ASP A 51 -26.46 7.43 -18.78
CA ASP A 51 -26.99 8.51 -17.98
C ASP A 51 -25.86 8.90 -17.03
N SER A 52 -25.41 10.13 -17.21
CA SER A 52 -24.55 11.01 -16.40
C SER A 52 -24.49 10.75 -14.88
N THR A 53 -24.21 9.52 -14.43
CA THR A 53 -24.35 9.11 -13.02
C THR A 53 -23.18 8.25 -12.51
N LEU A 54 -21.97 8.52 -13.00
CA LEU A 54 -20.86 8.69 -12.05
C LEU A 54 -20.93 10.15 -11.59
N GLU A 55 -22.00 10.50 -10.87
CA GLU A 55 -22.06 11.78 -10.17
C GLU A 55 -20.93 11.77 -9.14
N VAL A 56 -19.90 12.57 -9.36
CA VAL A 56 -19.00 13.02 -8.30
C VAL A 56 -18.62 14.46 -8.63
N PRO A 57 -18.55 15.40 -7.68
CA PRO A 57 -19.04 15.38 -6.28
C PRO A 57 -20.06 16.51 -6.02
N ASN A 58 -20.56 16.59 -4.79
CA ASN A 58 -21.37 17.70 -4.28
C ASN A 58 -20.48 18.98 -4.19
N TYR A 59 -20.05 19.51 -5.35
CA TYR A 59 -19.13 20.64 -5.45
C TYR A 59 -19.71 21.84 -4.71
N MET A 60 -19.19 22.12 -3.51
CA MET A 60 -19.59 23.29 -2.77
C MET A 60 -18.97 24.53 -3.41
N ASN A 61 -19.81 25.35 -4.04
CA ASN A 61 -19.42 26.65 -4.56
C ASN A 61 -20.37 27.74 -4.02
N PRO A 62 -19.88 28.70 -3.21
CA PRO A 62 -18.51 28.87 -2.75
C PRO A 62 -18.06 27.79 -1.75
N LYS A 63 -16.74 27.50 -1.71
CA LYS A 63 -16.15 26.59 -0.72
C LYS A 63 -16.32 27.17 0.70
N PRO A 64 -16.93 26.44 1.66
CA PRO A 64 -16.95 26.86 3.05
C PRO A 64 -15.54 26.96 3.62
N ASN A 65 -15.38 27.82 4.61
CA ASN A 65 -14.12 28.02 5.32
C ASN A 65 -14.40 28.32 6.80
N VAL A 66 -13.36 28.64 7.55
CA VAL A 66 -13.43 28.97 8.98
C VAL A 66 -14.45 30.06 9.32
N THR A 67 -14.72 31.03 8.43
CA THR A 67 -15.70 32.10 8.66
C THR A 67 -17.15 31.61 8.65
N ASN A 68 -17.41 30.44 8.07
CA ASN A 68 -18.72 29.80 8.12
C ASN A 68 -18.99 29.11 9.48
N CYS A 69 -17.94 28.79 10.24
CA CYS A 69 -18.02 28.12 11.52
C CYS A 69 -18.20 29.10 12.69
N THR A 70 -18.78 28.61 13.78
CA THR A 70 -18.75 29.29 15.08
C THR A 70 -17.48 28.89 15.81
N LEU A 71 -16.72 29.88 16.32
CA LEU A 71 -15.54 29.65 17.17
C LEU A 71 -15.99 29.41 18.61
N HIS A 72 -15.46 28.35 19.22
CA HIS A 72 -15.68 28.00 20.61
C HIS A 72 -14.36 27.76 21.35
N TRP A 73 -14.43 27.82 22.68
CA TRP A 73 -13.35 27.51 23.60
C TRP A 73 -13.87 26.56 24.67
N PHE A 74 -13.14 25.48 24.88
CA PHE A 74 -13.45 24.46 25.87
C PHE A 74 -12.45 24.55 27.02
N GLU A 75 -12.95 24.62 28.25
CA GLU A 75 -12.09 24.56 29.44
C GLU A 75 -11.62 23.11 29.63
N GLN A 76 -10.40 22.84 29.19
CA GLN A 76 -9.80 21.53 29.12
C GLN A 76 -8.83 21.30 30.27
N ARG A 77 -8.73 20.07 30.80
CA ARG A 77 -7.69 19.72 31.77
C ARG A 77 -6.32 19.73 31.10
N VAL A 78 -5.34 20.32 31.77
CA VAL A 78 -3.94 20.25 31.33
C VAL A 78 -3.45 18.80 31.36
N ASP A 79 -3.81 18.06 32.40
CA ASP A 79 -3.34 16.70 32.64
C ASP A 79 -4.48 15.76 33.00
N HIS A 80 -4.77 14.81 32.11
CA HIS A 80 -5.78 13.77 32.28
C HIS A 80 -5.30 12.58 33.09
N PHE A 81 -3.98 12.35 33.16
CA PHE A 81 -3.38 11.14 33.70
C PHE A 81 -2.85 11.32 35.13
N THR A 82 -3.01 12.51 35.70
CA THR A 82 -2.76 12.78 37.12
C THR A 82 -3.96 13.44 37.79
N THR A 83 -3.85 13.69 39.10
CA THR A 83 -4.86 14.40 39.89
C THR A 83 -4.75 15.92 39.78
N LEU A 84 -3.90 16.45 38.90
CA LEU A 84 -3.77 17.89 38.68
C LEU A 84 -5.09 18.45 38.12
N ASN A 85 -5.60 19.51 38.73
CA ASN A 85 -6.87 20.15 38.36
C ASN A 85 -6.68 21.47 37.59
N THR A 86 -5.49 21.69 37.05
CA THR A 86 -5.20 22.87 36.23
C THR A 86 -5.88 22.71 34.86
N THR A 87 -6.48 23.78 34.37
CA THR A 87 -7.17 23.82 33.08
C THR A 87 -6.53 24.83 32.13
N TYR A 88 -6.83 24.70 30.84
CA TYR A 88 -6.49 25.65 29.78
C TYR A 88 -7.65 25.74 28.77
N GLN A 89 -7.61 26.73 27.88
CA GLN A 89 -8.65 26.91 26.87
C GLN A 89 -8.25 26.19 25.57
N GLN A 90 -8.96 25.13 25.21
CA GLN A 90 -8.81 24.43 23.94
C GLN A 90 -9.75 25.04 22.90
N ARG A 91 -9.21 25.48 21.77
CA ARG A 91 -9.98 26.04 20.65
C ARG A 91 -10.65 24.94 19.85
N TYR A 92 -11.89 25.16 19.43
CA TYR A 92 -12.54 24.31 18.42
C TYR A 92 -13.56 25.10 17.60
N TYR A 93 -13.85 24.62 16.39
CA TYR A 93 -14.83 25.22 15.49
C TYR A 93 -16.01 24.28 15.29
N VAL A 94 -17.22 24.84 15.24
CA VAL A 94 -18.46 24.09 15.03
C VAL A 94 -19.21 24.64 13.83
N TYR A 95 -19.69 23.74 12.98
CA TYR A 95 -20.68 24.06 11.96
C TYR A 95 -21.88 23.12 12.10
N ASP A 96 -23.03 23.68 12.48
CA ASP A 96 -24.23 22.93 12.86
C ASP A 96 -25.45 23.28 11.97
N LYS A 97 -25.24 24.06 10.90
CA LYS A 97 -26.32 24.48 10.00
C LYS A 97 -26.88 23.32 9.18
N PHE A 98 -26.06 22.30 8.89
CA PHE A 98 -26.53 21.06 8.26
C PHE A 98 -27.09 20.06 9.28
N TRP A 99 -26.89 20.29 10.58
CA TRP A 99 -27.18 19.30 11.59
C TRP A 99 -28.68 19.11 11.78
N SER A 100 -29.16 17.93 11.39
CA SER A 100 -30.52 17.46 11.65
C SER A 100 -30.70 17.26 13.14
N ARG A 101 -31.79 17.81 13.69
CA ARG A 101 -32.06 17.83 15.12
C ARG A 101 -33.53 17.61 15.40
N LYS A 102 -33.85 16.68 16.31
CA LYS A 102 -35.23 16.50 16.82
C LYS A 102 -35.78 17.77 17.43
N SER A 103 -34.93 18.54 18.11
CA SER A 103 -35.30 19.85 18.67
C SER A 103 -35.67 20.90 17.61
N LYS A 104 -35.21 20.74 16.36
CA LYS A 104 -35.58 21.57 15.20
C LYS A 104 -36.76 21.00 14.41
N GLY A 105 -37.30 19.84 14.81
CA GLY A 105 -38.41 19.16 14.15
C GLY A 105 -38.02 18.07 13.15
N ASP A 106 -36.72 17.72 13.05
CA ASP A 106 -36.26 16.61 12.21
C ASP A 106 -36.61 15.25 12.82
N ALA A 107 -36.64 14.21 11.99
CA ALA A 107 -37.03 12.86 12.42
C ALA A 107 -36.02 12.20 13.38
N PHE A 108 -34.75 12.58 13.29
CA PHE A 108 -33.65 12.06 14.09
C PHE A 108 -32.61 13.16 14.36
N ASP A 109 -31.75 12.94 15.35
CA ASP A 109 -30.57 13.78 15.56
C ASP A 109 -29.43 13.20 14.70
N GLY A 110 -28.86 14.03 13.82
CA GLY A 110 -27.80 13.61 12.91
C GLY A 110 -26.47 13.34 13.63
N PRO A 111 -25.52 12.71 12.96
CA PRO A 111 -24.22 12.36 13.54
C PRO A 111 -23.32 13.59 13.71
N ILE A 112 -22.16 13.39 14.35
CA ILE A 112 -21.08 14.38 14.43
C ILE A 112 -19.89 13.88 13.59
N LEU A 113 -19.40 14.70 12.68
CA LEU A 113 -18.11 14.49 12.02
C LEU A 113 -17.07 15.32 12.77
N PHE A 114 -16.07 14.66 13.33
CA PHE A 114 -15.08 15.25 14.23
C PHE A 114 -13.68 15.18 13.64
N TYR A 115 -13.06 16.32 13.35
CA TYR A 115 -11.67 16.37 12.92
C TYR A 115 -10.74 16.37 14.13
N CYS A 116 -9.85 15.37 14.18
CA CYS A 116 -8.76 15.29 15.14
C CYS A 116 -7.65 16.23 14.68
N GLY A 117 -7.62 17.46 15.19
CA GLY A 117 -6.55 18.42 14.88
C GLY A 117 -5.18 17.84 15.20
N ASN A 118 -4.18 18.29 14.45
CA ASN A 118 -2.83 17.75 14.50
C ASN A 118 -1.80 18.87 14.68
N GLU A 119 -0.65 18.79 14.04
CA GLU A 119 0.56 19.58 14.26
C GLU A 119 0.53 21.01 13.66
N GLY A 120 -0.62 21.69 13.75
CA GLY A 120 -0.80 23.01 13.12
C GLY A 120 -2.01 23.78 13.63
N ASP A 121 -2.19 25.01 13.12
CA ASP A 121 -3.37 25.82 13.43
C ASP A 121 -4.62 25.16 12.83
N VAL A 122 -5.64 24.92 13.65
CA VAL A 122 -6.83 24.17 13.22
C VAL A 122 -7.56 24.81 12.03
N THR A 123 -7.38 26.12 11.83
CA THR A 123 -7.99 26.84 10.71
C THR A 123 -7.50 26.37 9.34
N LEU A 124 -6.26 25.86 9.24
CA LEU A 124 -5.76 25.22 8.04
C LEU A 124 -6.63 24.01 7.67
N TYR A 125 -6.94 23.16 8.64
CA TYR A 125 -7.74 21.94 8.42
C TYR A 125 -9.21 22.26 8.13
N VAL A 126 -9.80 23.23 8.84
CA VAL A 126 -11.18 23.69 8.55
C VAL A 126 -11.34 24.12 7.09
N ASN A 127 -10.31 24.78 6.53
CA ASN A 127 -10.32 25.31 5.17
C ASN A 127 -9.98 24.29 4.09
N ASN A 128 -9.37 23.16 4.44
CA ASN A 128 -8.87 22.19 3.47
C ASN A 128 -9.54 20.82 3.55
N THR A 129 -10.16 20.43 4.67
CA THR A 129 -10.86 19.13 4.81
C THR A 129 -12.27 19.17 4.22
N GLY A 130 -12.36 19.35 2.91
CA GLY A 130 -13.61 19.44 2.16
C GLY A 130 -14.49 18.21 2.22
N LEU A 131 -13.90 17.01 2.33
CA LEU A 131 -14.66 15.76 2.45
C LEU A 131 -15.66 15.82 3.62
N MET A 132 -15.28 16.39 4.77
CA MET A 132 -16.19 16.55 5.90
C MET A 132 -17.35 17.48 5.57
N TRP A 133 -17.08 18.62 4.94
CA TRP A 133 -18.11 19.57 4.52
C TRP A 133 -19.14 18.92 3.58
N GLU A 134 -18.65 18.27 2.53
CA GLU A 134 -19.45 17.63 1.48
C GLU A 134 -20.32 16.49 2.01
N ASN A 135 -19.80 15.74 2.99
CA ASN A 135 -20.55 14.68 3.67
C ASN A 135 -21.52 15.19 4.73
N ALA A 136 -21.21 16.29 5.43
CA ALA A 136 -22.09 16.76 6.49
C ALA A 136 -23.45 17.20 5.97
N GLN A 137 -23.51 17.78 4.77
CA GLN A 137 -24.77 18.17 4.16
C GLN A 137 -25.67 16.95 3.84
N SER A 138 -25.09 15.89 3.28
CA SER A 138 -25.85 14.69 2.89
C SER A 138 -26.26 13.85 4.10
N LEU A 139 -25.43 13.81 5.14
CA LEU A 139 -25.68 13.06 6.38
C LEU A 139 -26.52 13.83 7.40
N GLY A 140 -26.81 15.11 7.15
CA GLY A 140 -27.43 15.98 8.15
C GLY A 140 -26.59 16.10 9.42
N ALA A 141 -25.26 16.15 9.28
CA ALA A 141 -24.31 16.07 10.39
C ALA A 141 -23.87 17.45 10.91
N ALA A 142 -23.43 17.49 12.16
CA ALA A 142 -22.62 18.60 12.68
C ALA A 142 -21.13 18.36 12.36
N LEU A 143 -20.40 19.44 12.10
CA LEU A 143 -18.94 19.42 11.98
C LEU A 143 -18.33 19.99 13.24
N ILE A 144 -17.31 19.31 13.77
CA ILE A 144 -16.46 19.80 14.85
C ILE A 144 -15.01 19.66 14.40
N PHE A 145 -14.26 20.76 14.43
CA PHE A 145 -12.82 20.76 14.22
C PHE A 145 -12.13 21.15 15.52
N ALA A 146 -11.56 20.19 16.23
CA ALA A 146 -10.87 20.42 17.50
C ALA A 146 -9.39 20.71 17.28
N GLU A 147 -8.87 21.76 17.90
CA GLU A 147 -7.44 22.05 17.86
C GLU A 147 -6.66 21.16 18.82
N HIS A 148 -5.49 20.70 18.36
CA HIS A 148 -4.56 19.95 19.18
C HIS A 148 -3.95 20.84 20.26
N ARG A 149 -3.74 20.29 21.47
CA ARG A 149 -2.99 20.99 22.53
C ARG A 149 -1.61 21.41 22.03
N TYR A 150 -1.14 22.58 22.45
CA TYR A 150 0.15 23.20 22.05
C TYR A 150 0.27 23.65 20.59
N PHE A 151 -0.78 23.53 19.77
CA PHE A 151 -0.79 24.05 18.40
C PHE A 151 -1.83 25.17 18.23
N GLY A 152 -1.63 25.99 17.19
CA GLY A 152 -2.49 27.12 16.85
C GLY A 152 -2.61 28.14 17.98
N LYS A 153 -3.69 28.07 18.76
CA LYS A 153 -3.97 28.94 19.91
C LYS A 153 -4.31 28.18 21.20
N SER A 154 -4.17 26.87 21.20
CA SER A 154 -4.56 25.98 22.31
C SER A 154 -3.39 25.63 23.20
N TYR A 155 -2.79 26.62 23.87
CA TYR A 155 -1.56 26.45 24.66
C TYR A 155 -1.85 26.26 26.16
N PRO A 156 -1.60 25.07 26.74
CA PRO A 156 -1.47 24.93 28.18
C PRO A 156 -0.42 25.91 28.71
N PHE A 157 -0.71 26.56 29.84
CA PHE A 157 0.15 27.59 30.45
C PHE A 157 0.40 28.84 29.58
N ALA A 158 -0.43 29.09 28.56
CA ALA A 158 -0.36 30.29 27.72
C ALA A 158 1.06 30.58 27.24
N ASN A 159 1.67 31.71 27.63
CA ASN A 159 3.00 32.11 27.16
C ASN A 159 4.16 31.25 27.70
N ASP A 160 3.94 30.45 28.75
CA ASP A 160 4.97 29.60 29.38
C ASP A 160 4.93 28.14 28.88
N TYR A 161 4.19 27.87 27.80
CA TYR A 161 4.00 26.51 27.27
C TYR A 161 5.31 25.79 26.94
N MET A 162 6.33 26.52 26.47
CA MET A 162 7.65 25.96 26.10
C MET A 162 8.42 25.37 27.28
N ASN A 163 8.16 25.83 28.51
CA ASN A 163 8.76 25.25 29.72
C ASN A 163 7.92 24.10 30.31
N ASN A 164 6.77 23.81 29.70
CA ASN A 164 5.79 22.87 30.21
C ASN A 164 5.41 21.81 29.15
N LEU A 165 6.34 21.38 28.31
CA LEU A 165 6.09 20.46 27.20
C LEU A 165 5.80 19.01 27.64
N GLN A 166 5.96 18.66 28.91
CA GLN A 166 5.65 17.32 29.42
C GLN A 166 4.19 16.88 29.24
N TYR A 167 3.27 17.81 29.00
CA TYR A 167 1.86 17.50 28.70
C TYR A 167 1.55 17.47 27.20
N LEU A 168 2.55 17.69 26.34
CA LEU A 168 2.44 17.56 24.89
C LEU A 168 2.69 16.10 24.50
N THR A 169 1.61 15.31 24.57
CA THR A 169 1.62 13.88 24.25
C THR A 169 0.35 13.51 23.48
N HIS A 170 0.42 12.51 22.61
CA HIS A 170 -0.74 12.08 21.84
C HIS A 170 -1.88 11.52 22.71
N GLU A 171 -1.59 10.85 23.84
CA GLU A 171 -2.61 10.31 24.75
C GLU A 171 -3.41 11.42 25.41
N GLN A 172 -2.73 12.49 25.82
CA GLN A 172 -3.40 13.66 26.40
C GLN A 172 -4.30 14.34 25.36
N ALA A 173 -3.86 14.43 24.10
CA ALA A 173 -4.67 14.96 23.01
C ALA A 173 -5.91 14.08 22.73
N LEU A 174 -5.77 12.75 22.75
CA LEU A 174 -6.91 11.83 22.61
C LEU A 174 -7.91 11.99 23.77
N ALA A 175 -7.42 12.18 24.99
CA ALA A 175 -8.27 12.46 26.15
C ALA A 175 -8.96 13.84 26.05
N ASP A 176 -8.29 14.83 25.45
CA ASP A 176 -8.92 16.12 25.16
C ASP A 176 -10.12 15.96 24.22
N TYR A 177 -9.95 15.21 23.14
CA TYR A 177 -11.02 14.95 22.18
C TYR A 177 -12.17 14.17 22.81
N ALA A 178 -11.88 13.17 23.63
CA ALA A 178 -12.89 12.38 24.34
C ALA A 178 -13.77 13.24 25.25
N THR A 179 -13.13 14.07 26.09
CA THR A 179 -13.82 14.94 27.05
C THR A 179 -14.61 16.06 26.35
N LEU A 180 -14.06 16.64 25.29
CA LEU A 180 -14.75 17.63 24.45
C LEU A 180 -16.02 17.05 23.83
N ILE A 181 -15.94 15.88 23.19
CA ILE A 181 -17.08 15.25 22.52
C ILE A 181 -18.17 14.90 23.52
N GLN A 182 -17.82 14.25 24.64
CA GLN A 182 -18.79 13.86 25.65
C GLN A 182 -19.51 15.07 26.25
N THR A 183 -18.77 16.13 26.58
CA THR A 183 -19.37 17.36 27.12
C THR A 183 -20.25 18.04 26.09
N PHE A 184 -19.79 18.14 24.82
CA PHE A 184 -20.59 18.70 23.74
C PHE A 184 -21.91 17.95 23.55
N GLN A 185 -21.91 16.62 23.59
CA GLN A 185 -23.14 15.83 23.46
C GLN A 185 -24.10 16.04 24.63
N VAL A 186 -23.58 16.10 25.87
CA VAL A 186 -24.37 16.40 27.08
C VAL A 186 -24.99 17.79 27.00
N ASP A 187 -24.21 18.82 26.67
CA ASP A 187 -24.67 20.20 26.58
C ASP A 187 -25.75 20.38 25.48
N ASN A 188 -25.63 19.61 24.40
CA ASN A 188 -26.59 19.61 23.30
C ASN A 188 -27.70 18.56 23.43
N GLN A 189 -27.77 17.85 24.57
CA GLN A 189 -28.78 16.83 24.90
C GLN A 189 -28.97 15.79 23.78
N VAL A 190 -27.87 15.23 23.29
CA VAL A 190 -27.86 14.17 22.27
C VAL A 190 -26.98 13.00 22.69
N ASP A 191 -27.28 11.87 22.08
CA ASP A 191 -26.45 10.68 22.06
C ASP A 191 -26.44 10.17 20.62
N VAL A 192 -25.47 10.64 19.84
CA VAL A 192 -25.38 10.40 18.40
C VAL A 192 -24.00 9.83 18.06
N PRO A 193 -23.91 9.00 17.01
CA PRO A 193 -22.62 8.49 16.56
C PRO A 193 -21.67 9.62 16.15
N VAL A 194 -20.39 9.46 16.50
CA VAL A 194 -19.32 10.37 16.10
C VAL A 194 -18.33 9.64 15.20
N VAL A 195 -17.98 10.22 14.06
CA VAL A 195 -16.93 9.70 13.16
C VAL A 195 -15.74 10.63 13.21
N ALA A 196 -14.58 10.09 13.56
CA ALA A 196 -13.33 10.84 13.58
C ALA A 196 -12.70 10.92 12.19
N PHE A 197 -12.14 12.07 11.83
CA PHE A 197 -11.37 12.30 10.63
C PHE A 197 -10.00 12.85 10.99
N GLY A 198 -9.01 12.55 10.18
CA GLY A 198 -7.72 13.24 10.23
C GLY A 198 -6.81 12.81 9.10
N GLY A 199 -5.92 13.72 8.71
CA GLY A 199 -4.83 13.49 7.75
C GLY A 199 -3.49 13.44 8.47
N SER A 200 -2.50 12.70 7.96
CA SER A 200 -1.15 12.65 8.56
C SER A 200 -1.19 12.16 10.03
N TYR A 201 -0.51 12.84 10.95
CA TYR A 201 -0.64 12.64 12.39
C TYR A 201 -2.09 12.79 12.88
N GLY A 202 -2.90 13.67 12.29
CA GLY A 202 -4.34 13.72 12.55
C GLY A 202 -5.04 12.40 12.22
N GLY A 203 -4.61 11.73 11.15
CA GLY A 203 -5.10 10.40 10.78
C GLY A 203 -4.64 9.32 11.75
N MET A 204 -3.41 9.42 12.26
CA MET A 204 -2.92 8.55 13.34
C MET A 204 -3.76 8.73 14.60
N LEU A 205 -4.01 9.98 15.00
CA LEU A 205 -4.90 10.33 16.10
C LEU A 205 -6.31 9.77 15.88
N ALA A 206 -6.91 9.93 14.70
CA ALA A 206 -8.24 9.40 14.40
C ALA A 206 -8.30 7.86 14.53
N ALA A 207 -7.31 7.14 14.00
CA ALA A 207 -7.20 5.69 14.12
C ALA A 207 -7.02 5.26 15.59
N TRP A 208 -6.08 5.87 16.30
CA TRP A 208 -5.82 5.58 17.71
C TRP A 208 -6.98 5.96 18.62
N PHE A 209 -7.71 7.02 18.28
CA PHE A 209 -8.91 7.41 18.99
C PHE A 209 -9.96 6.31 18.89
N ARG A 210 -10.12 5.71 17.70
CA ARG A 210 -11.06 4.60 17.50
C ARG A 210 -10.62 3.36 18.27
N MET A 211 -9.32 3.09 18.31
CA MET A 211 -8.76 1.95 19.05
C MET A 211 -8.93 2.08 20.57
N LYS A 212 -8.68 3.27 21.14
CA LYS A 212 -8.67 3.49 22.59
C LYS A 212 -10.02 3.91 23.17
N TYR A 213 -10.85 4.61 22.39
CA TYR A 213 -12.14 5.15 22.82
C TYR A 213 -13.30 4.72 21.90
N PRO A 214 -13.50 3.41 21.65
CA PRO A 214 -14.55 2.93 20.75
C PRO A 214 -15.98 3.21 21.25
N SER A 215 -16.15 3.61 22.52
CA SER A 215 -17.42 4.06 23.09
C SER A 215 -17.71 5.55 22.85
N VAL A 216 -16.71 6.34 22.45
CA VAL A 216 -16.86 7.78 22.18
C VAL A 216 -17.05 8.02 20.69
N ILE A 217 -16.30 7.30 19.85
CA ILE A 217 -16.42 7.39 18.39
C ILE A 217 -16.79 6.04 17.76
N ALA A 218 -17.71 6.07 16.80
CA ALA A 218 -18.26 4.91 16.11
C ALA A 218 -17.34 4.35 15.02
N GLY A 219 -16.49 5.20 14.44
CA GLY A 219 -15.51 4.86 13.41
C GLY A 219 -14.56 6.02 13.12
N SER A 220 -13.58 5.79 12.25
CA SER A 220 -12.63 6.81 11.83
C SER A 220 -12.20 6.69 10.37
N ILE A 221 -11.99 7.83 9.72
CA ILE A 221 -11.27 7.95 8.45
C ILE A 221 -9.87 8.48 8.76
N ALA A 222 -8.88 7.61 8.61
CA ALA A 222 -7.47 7.85 8.89
C ALA A 222 -6.71 7.99 7.57
N ALA A 223 -6.64 9.21 7.05
CA ALA A 223 -6.07 9.48 5.74
C ALA A 223 -4.56 9.71 5.81
N SER A 224 -3.80 9.00 4.98
CA SER A 224 -2.34 9.04 4.93
C SER A 224 -1.71 8.97 6.32
N ALA A 225 -2.18 8.02 7.12
CA ALA A 225 -1.82 7.85 8.52
C ALA A 225 -0.70 6.82 8.65
N PRO A 226 0.57 7.22 8.91
CA PRO A 226 1.72 6.31 8.94
C PRO A 226 1.81 5.52 10.26
N ILE A 227 0.71 4.88 10.68
CA ILE A 227 0.65 4.19 11.99
C ILE A 227 1.57 2.97 12.08
N LEU A 228 2.07 2.42 10.96
CA LEU A 228 3.06 1.34 10.91
C LEU A 228 4.49 1.86 10.74
N GLY A 229 4.68 3.17 10.61
CA GLY A 229 5.99 3.83 10.41
C GLY A 229 6.91 3.81 11.63
N PHE A 230 6.63 3.01 12.66
CA PHE A 230 7.43 3.00 13.89
C PHE A 230 8.46 1.85 13.86
N PRO A 231 9.68 2.07 14.39
CA PRO A 231 10.72 1.04 14.43
C PRO A 231 10.24 -0.24 15.13
N ARG A 232 10.21 -1.38 14.40
CA ARG A 232 9.98 -2.71 14.98
C ARG A 232 11.22 -3.17 15.73
N GLY A 233 11.49 -2.54 16.87
CA GLY A 233 12.72 -2.74 17.63
C GLY A 233 13.88 -2.00 16.96
N TYR A 234 14.27 -0.87 17.54
CA TYR A 234 15.57 -0.26 17.22
C TYR A 234 16.65 -1.05 17.98
N PRO A 235 17.77 -1.49 17.37
CA PRO A 235 18.33 -1.08 16.06
C PRO A 235 18.11 -2.05 14.88
N GLY A 236 17.00 -2.81 14.82
CA GLY A 236 16.85 -3.93 13.89
C GLY A 236 15.99 -3.74 12.63
N HIS A 237 14.91 -2.94 12.66
CA HIS A 237 13.89 -3.01 11.59
C HIS A 237 13.10 -1.70 11.38
N PHE A 238 13.78 -0.57 11.13
CA PHE A 238 13.14 0.64 10.62
C PHE A 238 13.49 0.82 9.14
N HIS A 239 12.50 0.74 8.26
CA HIS A 239 12.67 0.86 6.81
C HIS A 239 12.39 2.29 6.32
N GLY A 240 13.10 3.26 6.90
CA GLY A 240 12.96 4.68 6.54
C GLY A 240 13.32 4.97 5.08
N GLU A 241 14.17 4.14 4.48
CA GLU A 241 14.59 4.25 3.08
C GLU A 241 13.40 4.19 2.10
N LYS A 242 12.32 3.49 2.45
CA LYS A 242 11.12 3.38 1.60
C LYS A 242 10.43 4.73 1.41
N TYR A 243 10.49 5.62 2.41
CA TYR A 243 9.97 6.97 2.30
C TYR A 243 10.64 7.72 1.15
N TRP A 244 11.97 7.68 1.10
CA TRP A 244 12.76 8.36 0.07
C TRP A 244 12.65 7.71 -1.31
N GLN A 245 12.36 6.41 -1.36
CA GLN A 245 12.04 5.73 -2.63
C GLN A 245 10.74 6.27 -3.25
N VAL A 246 9.73 6.61 -2.45
CA VAL A 246 8.50 7.23 -2.95
C VAL A 246 8.75 8.67 -3.40
N VAL A 247 9.51 9.47 -2.64
CA VAL A 247 9.96 10.81 -3.09
C VAL A 247 10.71 10.71 -4.43
N THR A 248 11.51 9.65 -4.60
CA THR A 248 12.25 9.39 -5.84
C THR A 248 11.32 8.96 -6.98
N HIS A 249 10.31 8.13 -6.71
CA HIS A 249 9.30 7.70 -7.69
C HIS A 249 8.59 8.90 -8.33
N ASP A 250 8.25 9.92 -7.53
CA ASP A 250 7.60 11.13 -8.01
C ASP A 250 8.44 11.93 -9.01
N ALA A 251 9.77 11.77 -8.99
CA ALA A 251 10.71 12.39 -9.92
C ALA A 251 10.91 11.58 -11.22
N LYS A 252 10.24 10.44 -11.39
CA LYS A 252 10.37 9.57 -12.56
C LYS A 252 9.26 9.75 -13.62
N PRO A 253 9.46 9.31 -14.87
CA PRO A 253 8.45 9.34 -15.93
C PRO A 253 7.13 8.67 -15.59
N GLU A 254 7.15 7.61 -14.77
CA GLU A 254 5.96 6.87 -14.36
C GLU A 254 4.99 7.76 -13.56
N ALA A 255 5.53 8.70 -12.77
CA ALA A 255 4.77 9.72 -12.05
C ALA A 255 4.53 11.00 -12.89
N GLY A 256 4.93 11.02 -14.17
CA GLY A 256 4.76 12.13 -15.10
C GLY A 256 5.88 13.19 -15.09
N SER A 257 7.00 12.92 -14.41
CA SER A 257 8.16 13.82 -14.35
C SER A 257 9.10 13.64 -15.55
N ALA A 258 9.98 14.63 -15.78
CA ALA A 258 10.90 14.61 -16.90
C ALA A 258 11.90 13.42 -16.82
N PRO A 259 12.19 12.70 -17.93
CA PRO A 259 13.04 11.49 -17.89
C PRO A 259 14.45 11.67 -17.35
N ALA A 260 15.05 12.85 -17.50
CA ALA A 260 16.39 13.13 -16.99
C ALA A 260 16.39 13.54 -15.50
N CYS A 261 15.22 13.81 -14.90
CA CYS A 261 15.12 14.45 -13.59
C CYS A 261 15.81 13.65 -12.48
N GLU A 262 15.41 12.39 -12.25
CA GLU A 262 15.98 11.54 -11.22
C GLU A 262 17.52 11.45 -11.33
N GLY A 263 18.02 11.17 -12.54
CA GLY A 263 19.45 11.06 -12.81
C GLY A 263 20.20 12.36 -12.53
N ASN A 264 19.60 13.51 -12.83
CA ASN A 264 20.19 14.82 -12.60
C ASN A 264 20.16 15.24 -11.12
N VAL A 265 19.07 14.93 -10.40
CA VAL A 265 19.04 15.11 -8.94
C VAL A 265 20.15 14.29 -8.31
N ARG A 266 20.27 13.01 -8.67
CA ARG A 266 21.33 12.11 -8.18
C ARG A 266 22.74 12.62 -8.51
N ALA A 267 22.95 13.15 -9.71
CA ALA A 267 24.24 13.71 -10.13
C ALA A 267 24.63 14.99 -9.38
N THR A 268 23.68 15.66 -8.73
CA THR A 268 23.92 16.91 -8.00
C THR A 268 24.78 16.68 -6.75
N TRP A 269 24.57 15.58 -6.02
CA TRP A 269 25.21 15.39 -4.71
C TRP A 269 26.73 15.23 -4.78
N PRO A 270 27.31 14.42 -5.70
CA PRO A 270 28.77 14.38 -5.86
C PRO A 270 29.38 15.74 -6.20
N VAL A 271 28.68 16.57 -6.99
CA VAL A 271 29.14 17.92 -7.35
C VAL A 271 29.07 18.85 -6.14
N LEU A 272 27.95 18.84 -5.42
CA LEU A 272 27.72 19.64 -4.21
C LEU A 272 28.81 19.37 -3.16
N PHE A 273 29.03 18.11 -2.80
CA PHE A 273 30.05 17.74 -1.82
C PHE A 273 31.49 17.92 -2.35
N GLY A 274 31.72 17.71 -3.64
CA GLY A 274 32.99 18.01 -4.31
C GLY A 274 33.39 19.48 -4.16
N PHE A 275 32.46 20.41 -4.40
CA PHE A 275 32.67 21.84 -4.17
C PHE A 275 32.91 22.13 -2.68
N GLY A 276 32.21 21.44 -1.80
CA GLY A 276 32.30 21.58 -0.35
C GLY A 276 33.71 21.34 0.24
N ASN A 277 34.56 20.57 -0.45
CA ASN A 277 35.90 20.22 0.03
C ASN A 277 36.90 21.39 0.01
N SER A 278 36.62 22.47 -0.73
CA SER A 278 37.50 23.64 -0.82
C SER A 278 36.81 24.92 -0.34
N SER A 279 37.57 25.89 0.17
CA SER A 279 37.02 27.20 0.53
C SER A 279 36.45 27.94 -0.69
N ILE A 280 37.11 27.83 -1.84
CA ILE A 280 36.65 28.41 -3.11
C ILE A 280 35.31 27.80 -3.53
N GLY A 281 35.19 26.48 -3.49
CA GLY A 281 33.94 25.80 -3.84
C GLY A 281 32.80 26.11 -2.86
N ARG A 282 33.06 26.20 -1.56
CA ARG A 282 32.06 26.62 -0.56
C ARG A 282 31.57 28.06 -0.78
N ASN A 283 32.46 28.99 -1.15
CA ASN A 283 32.05 30.34 -1.56
C ASN A 283 31.19 30.28 -2.82
N LYS A 284 31.55 29.44 -3.79
CA LYS A 284 30.79 29.28 -5.03
C LYS A 284 29.38 28.72 -4.79
N LEU A 285 29.24 27.74 -3.89
CA LEU A 285 27.95 27.23 -3.45
C LEU A 285 27.12 28.33 -2.78
N SER A 286 27.75 29.15 -1.93
CA SER A 286 27.07 30.27 -1.27
C SER A 286 26.50 31.29 -2.27
N GLU A 287 27.22 31.54 -3.37
CA GLU A 287 26.76 32.37 -4.48
C GLU A 287 25.61 31.72 -5.26
N ILE A 288 25.78 30.46 -5.71
CA ILE A 288 24.79 29.76 -6.54
C ILE A 288 23.46 29.64 -5.81
N PHE A 289 23.48 29.19 -4.55
CA PHE A 289 22.29 29.01 -3.74
C PHE A 289 21.81 30.29 -3.04
N GLN A 290 22.48 31.43 -3.29
CA GLN A 290 22.14 32.74 -2.73
C GLN A 290 21.94 32.71 -1.21
N LEU A 291 22.88 32.09 -0.49
CA LEU A 291 22.73 31.86 0.95
C LEU A 291 22.87 33.14 1.76
N CYS A 292 22.05 33.29 2.81
CA CYS A 292 22.14 34.42 3.72
C CYS A 292 23.44 34.44 4.52
N THR A 293 24.02 33.27 4.79
CA THR A 293 25.30 33.10 5.49
C THR A 293 26.24 32.25 4.63
N PRO A 294 27.47 32.72 4.35
CA PRO A 294 28.45 31.94 3.59
C PRO A 294 28.84 30.63 4.27
N LEU A 295 29.09 29.59 3.46
CA LEU A 295 29.53 28.28 3.91
C LEU A 295 31.03 28.29 4.27
N ASN A 296 31.35 27.97 5.52
CA ASN A 296 32.73 27.94 6.02
C ASN A 296 33.25 26.51 6.24
N THR A 297 32.36 25.56 6.51
CA THR A 297 32.68 24.17 6.89
C THR A 297 31.94 23.16 6.02
N SER A 298 32.45 21.92 5.96
CA SER A 298 31.77 20.80 5.29
C SER A 298 30.41 20.46 5.93
N ALA A 299 30.31 20.57 7.26
CA ALA A 299 29.04 20.36 7.97
C ALA A 299 27.94 21.35 7.53
N GLN A 300 28.30 22.59 7.15
CA GLN A 300 27.34 23.53 6.59
C GLN A 300 26.93 23.18 5.16
N VAL A 301 27.78 22.49 4.39
CA VAL A 301 27.42 21.97 3.06
C VAL A 301 26.39 20.84 3.20
N GLU A 302 26.55 19.98 4.21
CA GLU A 302 25.55 18.94 4.52
C GLU A 302 24.21 19.56 4.95
N LYS A 303 24.21 20.64 5.74
CA LYS A 303 22.98 21.39 6.03
C LYS A 303 22.30 21.94 4.77
N LEU A 304 23.08 22.48 3.82
CA LEU A 304 22.54 22.89 2.53
C LEU A 304 21.93 21.70 1.78
N ALA A 305 22.61 20.56 1.75
CA ALA A 305 22.10 19.33 1.13
C ALA A 305 20.76 18.90 1.75
N MET A 306 20.66 18.93 3.09
CA MET A 306 19.42 18.65 3.81
C MET A 306 18.30 19.62 3.43
N ASN A 307 18.56 20.92 3.34
CA ASN A 307 17.53 21.89 2.93
C ASN A 307 17.03 21.62 1.50
N LEU A 308 17.91 21.19 0.59
CA LEU A 308 17.53 20.81 -0.76
C LEU A 308 16.67 19.54 -0.77
N LEU A 309 17.06 18.54 0.01
CA LEU A 309 16.31 17.30 0.20
C LEU A 309 14.91 17.57 0.80
N MET A 310 14.81 18.42 1.83
CA MET A 310 13.51 18.83 2.41
C MET A 310 12.64 19.59 1.40
N GLY A 311 13.23 20.26 0.41
CA GLY A 311 12.48 20.84 -0.70
C GLY A 311 11.76 19.79 -1.55
N TRP A 312 12.44 18.69 -1.86
CA TRP A 312 11.84 17.56 -2.60
C TRP A 312 10.80 16.82 -1.77
N ASP A 313 11.09 16.61 -0.49
CA ASP A 313 10.16 16.04 0.50
C ASP A 313 8.81 16.77 0.51
N THR A 314 8.83 18.08 0.75
CA THR A 314 7.60 18.88 0.83
C THR A 314 6.85 18.93 -0.51
N MET A 315 7.57 18.96 -1.63
CA MET A 315 6.92 18.92 -2.95
C MET A 315 6.27 17.55 -3.24
N ALA A 316 6.87 16.44 -2.81
CA ALA A 316 6.29 15.11 -2.96
C ALA A 316 5.00 14.98 -2.13
N MET A 317 5.01 15.39 -0.86
CA MET A 317 3.79 15.44 -0.05
C MET A 317 2.71 16.32 -0.70
N GLY A 318 3.12 17.46 -1.28
CA GLY A 318 2.25 18.40 -1.97
C GLY A 318 2.00 18.12 -3.45
N ASN A 319 2.23 16.90 -3.94
CA ASN A 319 2.16 16.55 -5.36
C ASN A 319 0.72 16.48 -5.93
N PHE A 320 -0.12 17.45 -5.57
CA PHE A 320 -1.54 17.52 -5.88
C PHE A 320 -1.82 17.87 -7.35
N PRO A 321 -2.95 17.40 -7.93
CA PRO A 321 -3.30 17.63 -9.33
C PRO A 321 -3.77 19.06 -9.65
N PHE A 322 -3.83 19.93 -8.65
CA PHE A 322 -4.27 21.32 -8.75
C PHE A 322 -3.40 22.22 -7.85
N PRO A 323 -3.37 23.55 -8.11
CA PRO A 323 -2.65 24.47 -7.25
C PRO A 323 -3.17 24.45 -5.81
N SER A 324 -2.26 24.43 -4.84
CA SER A 324 -2.61 24.30 -3.43
C SER A 324 -1.59 24.98 -2.52
N SER A 325 -2.08 25.69 -1.50
CA SER A 325 -1.28 26.33 -0.45
C SER A 325 -1.19 25.50 0.84
N TYR A 326 -1.66 24.25 0.83
CA TYR A 326 -1.67 23.41 2.04
C TYR A 326 -0.26 23.24 2.63
N LEU A 327 0.74 22.93 1.80
CA LEU A 327 2.13 22.71 2.24
C LEU A 327 2.90 24.03 2.50
N THR A 328 2.28 25.17 2.25
CA THR A 328 2.83 26.50 2.55
C THR A 328 2.08 27.19 3.69
N ASP A 329 1.24 26.44 4.43
CA ASP A 329 0.39 26.95 5.51
C ASP A 329 -0.47 28.15 5.07
N GLY A 330 -1.01 28.07 3.85
CA GLY A 330 -1.86 29.12 3.27
C GLY A 330 -1.10 30.34 2.72
N ALA A 331 0.23 30.36 2.75
CA ALA A 331 1.01 31.53 2.33
C ALA A 331 0.99 31.77 0.81
N VAL A 332 1.10 30.72 -0.01
CA VAL A 332 1.10 30.79 -1.48
C VAL A 332 0.76 29.44 -2.08
N ASP A 333 -0.02 29.42 -3.17
CA ASP A 333 -0.30 28.17 -3.87
C ASP A 333 0.97 27.68 -4.59
N LEU A 334 1.37 26.44 -4.29
CA LEU A 334 2.29 25.68 -5.12
C LEU A 334 1.57 25.33 -6.44
N PRO A 335 2.31 25.19 -7.56
CA PRO A 335 1.71 24.77 -8.83
C PRO A 335 1.13 23.35 -8.72
N ALA A 336 0.24 22.98 -9.64
CA ALA A 336 -0.18 21.59 -9.78
C ALA A 336 1.04 20.70 -10.09
N PHE A 337 1.14 19.57 -9.40
CA PHE A 337 2.26 18.64 -9.45
C PHE A 337 3.63 19.34 -9.30
N PRO A 338 3.94 19.94 -8.13
CA PRO A 338 5.17 20.68 -7.91
C PRO A 338 6.45 19.89 -8.18
N VAL A 339 6.47 18.56 -8.00
CA VAL A 339 7.63 17.72 -8.37
C VAL A 339 7.86 17.77 -9.88
N ARG A 340 6.80 17.70 -10.69
CA ARG A 340 6.90 17.82 -12.16
C ARG A 340 7.39 19.22 -12.57
N ALA A 341 6.91 20.26 -11.88
CA ALA A 341 7.38 21.62 -12.09
C ALA A 341 8.88 21.77 -11.79
N ALA A 342 9.36 21.20 -10.68
CA ALA A 342 10.78 21.17 -10.33
C ALA A 342 11.60 20.35 -11.35
N CYS A 343 11.08 19.20 -11.78
CA CYS A 343 11.74 18.34 -12.76
C CYS A 343 11.86 18.96 -14.15
N ASN A 344 10.99 19.91 -14.53
CA ASN A 344 11.15 20.63 -15.80
C ASN A 344 12.45 21.45 -15.86
N GLU A 345 12.91 21.96 -14.72
CA GLU A 345 14.19 22.68 -14.61
C GLU A 345 15.40 21.74 -14.72
N LEU A 346 15.18 20.43 -14.50
CA LEU A 346 16.18 19.37 -14.55
C LEU A 346 15.98 18.41 -15.75
N ASN A 347 15.34 18.88 -16.82
CA ASN A 347 15.05 18.05 -18.00
C ASN A 347 16.24 17.93 -18.98
N GLU A 348 17.20 18.86 -18.94
CA GLU A 348 18.39 18.80 -19.81
C GLU A 348 19.36 17.70 -19.36
N SER A 349 20.15 17.14 -20.29
CA SER A 349 21.23 16.21 -19.93
C SER A 349 22.49 16.96 -19.51
N PHE A 350 23.04 16.64 -18.33
CA PHE A 350 24.29 17.21 -17.83
C PHE A 350 25.43 16.19 -17.91
N THR A 351 26.60 16.58 -18.43
CA THR A 351 27.75 15.67 -18.56
C THR A 351 28.77 15.93 -17.46
N ILE A 352 28.67 15.20 -16.35
CA ILE A 352 29.55 15.37 -15.19
C ILE A 352 30.80 14.48 -15.33
N THR A 353 31.96 15.07 -15.61
CA THR A 353 33.23 14.35 -15.76
C THR A 353 34.16 14.48 -14.54
N ASN A 354 34.15 15.63 -13.87
CA ASN A 354 34.88 15.87 -12.62
C ASN A 354 34.03 16.69 -11.64
N PRO A 355 33.34 16.04 -10.68
CA PRO A 355 32.45 16.72 -9.74
C PRO A 355 33.13 17.77 -8.84
N SER A 356 34.45 17.70 -8.65
CA SER A 356 35.19 18.65 -7.81
C SER A 356 35.71 19.89 -8.56
N ALA A 357 35.51 19.96 -9.88
CA ALA A 357 35.97 21.08 -10.69
C ALA A 357 35.06 22.31 -10.51
N VAL A 358 35.45 23.22 -9.61
CA VAL A 358 34.66 24.40 -9.21
C VAL A 358 34.39 25.44 -10.31
N ASN A 359 35.19 25.41 -11.39
CA ASN A 359 35.04 26.31 -12.54
C ASN A 359 34.44 25.60 -13.78
N ASP A 360 34.05 24.33 -13.63
CA ASP A 360 33.43 23.59 -14.72
C ASP A 360 32.00 24.09 -14.97
N THR A 361 31.69 24.36 -16.24
CA THR A 361 30.41 24.95 -16.64
C THR A 361 29.23 24.00 -16.42
N GLU A 362 29.41 22.70 -16.63
CA GLU A 362 28.34 21.71 -16.46
C GLU A 362 28.00 21.53 -14.98
N ASN A 363 29.01 21.47 -14.11
CA ASN A 363 28.82 21.44 -12.65
C ASN A 363 28.02 22.66 -12.16
N ILE A 364 28.38 23.87 -12.63
CA ILE A 364 27.69 25.11 -12.22
C ILE A 364 26.25 25.14 -12.75
N ARG A 365 26.02 24.70 -14.00
CA ARG A 365 24.68 24.61 -14.60
C ARG A 365 23.79 23.64 -13.81
N LEU A 366 24.30 22.46 -13.47
CA LEU A 366 23.54 21.47 -12.70
C LEU A 366 23.15 22.01 -11.31
N LEU A 367 24.09 22.60 -10.57
CA LEU A 367 23.80 23.20 -9.26
C LEU A 367 22.80 24.36 -9.36
N THR A 368 22.87 25.15 -10.43
CA THR A 368 21.91 26.24 -10.67
C THR A 368 20.53 25.69 -10.98
N ALA A 369 20.42 24.66 -11.82
CA ALA A 369 19.16 23.99 -12.13
C ALA A 369 18.53 23.37 -10.88
N MET A 370 19.31 22.70 -10.03
CA MET A 370 18.85 22.18 -8.74
C MET A 370 18.29 23.30 -7.84
N LYS A 371 18.96 24.45 -7.79
CA LYS A 371 18.47 25.60 -7.01
C LYS A 371 17.10 26.06 -7.51
N VAL A 372 16.94 26.22 -8.83
CA VAL A 372 15.67 26.67 -9.43
C VAL A 372 14.56 25.62 -9.22
N ALA A 373 14.90 24.34 -9.33
CA ALA A 373 13.98 23.23 -9.06
C ALA A 373 13.44 23.27 -7.62
N VAL A 374 14.31 23.40 -6.62
CA VAL A 374 13.91 23.47 -5.20
C VAL A 374 13.21 24.79 -4.86
N ASP A 375 13.53 25.89 -5.56
CA ASP A 375 12.87 27.19 -5.38
C ASP A 375 11.37 27.16 -5.73
N VAL A 376 10.87 26.15 -6.45
CA VAL A 376 9.43 25.90 -6.66
C VAL A 376 8.70 25.88 -5.31
N TYR A 377 9.31 25.29 -4.28
CA TYR A 377 8.82 25.35 -2.91
C TYR A 377 9.56 26.39 -2.07
N ALA A 378 10.88 26.27 -1.98
CA ALA A 378 11.69 27.03 -1.02
C ALA A 378 11.59 28.55 -1.22
N ASN A 379 11.29 29.02 -2.43
CA ASN A 379 11.07 30.43 -2.75
C ASN A 379 9.75 30.64 -3.50
N ALA A 380 8.71 29.86 -3.18
CA ALA A 380 7.40 29.94 -3.83
C ALA A 380 6.78 31.36 -3.77
N THR A 381 7.02 32.10 -2.67
CA THR A 381 6.55 33.48 -2.49
C THR A 381 7.32 34.49 -3.35
N LYS A 382 8.48 34.11 -3.91
CA LYS A 382 9.40 34.96 -4.66
C LYS A 382 9.90 36.18 -3.88
N SER A 383 9.81 36.13 -2.55
CA SER A 383 10.14 37.25 -1.66
C SER A 383 11.48 37.09 -0.96
N LEU A 384 12.11 35.92 -1.03
CA LEU A 384 13.41 35.68 -0.39
C LEU A 384 14.50 36.49 -1.09
N THR A 385 15.20 37.32 -0.33
CA THR A 385 16.41 38.02 -0.78
C THR A 385 17.64 37.12 -0.72
N CYS A 386 17.62 36.11 0.15
CA CYS A 386 18.64 35.08 0.30
C CYS A 386 18.02 33.85 0.98
N SER A 387 18.62 32.67 0.79
CA SER A 387 18.15 31.41 1.39
C SER A 387 18.81 31.18 2.77
N PRO A 388 18.03 31.02 3.86
CA PRO A 388 18.58 30.73 5.17
C PRO A 388 19.09 29.29 5.25
N LEU A 389 20.22 29.09 5.92
CA LEU A 389 20.82 27.77 6.12
C LEU A 389 20.20 27.00 7.29
N ASP A 390 19.92 27.70 8.39
CA ASP A 390 19.25 27.11 9.55
C ASP A 390 17.75 27.38 9.43
N GLN A 391 17.00 26.37 8.97
CA GLN A 391 15.53 26.37 8.96
C GLN A 391 15.02 25.38 10.01
N ASP A 392 14.05 25.82 10.80
CA ASP A 392 13.35 24.94 11.75
C ASP A 392 12.05 24.46 11.10
N TYR A 393 12.13 23.32 10.41
CA TYR A 393 10.98 22.71 9.71
C TYR A 393 9.96 22.13 10.70
N ASP A 394 10.42 21.66 11.85
CA ASP A 394 9.58 20.89 12.78
C ASP A 394 8.92 21.77 13.84
N GLY A 395 9.50 22.93 14.19
CA GLY A 395 9.02 23.74 15.31
C GLY A 395 8.82 22.91 16.58
N ILE A 396 7.64 23.00 17.21
CA ILE A 396 7.28 22.23 18.41
C ILE A 396 6.90 20.76 18.11
N TRP A 397 6.54 20.42 16.87
CA TRP A 397 6.37 19.01 16.46
C TRP A 397 7.66 18.20 16.74
N GLY A 398 8.80 18.88 16.63
CA GLY A 398 10.11 18.39 17.04
C GLY A 398 10.18 17.74 18.43
N TYR A 399 9.35 18.20 19.38
CA TYR A 399 9.30 17.67 20.74
C TYR A 399 8.54 16.33 20.80
N ILE A 400 7.44 16.20 20.06
CA ILE A 400 6.58 15.01 20.08
C ILE A 400 7.34 13.80 19.56
N TRP A 401 8.04 13.92 18.42
CA TRP A 401 8.81 12.79 17.90
C TRP A 401 10.03 12.50 18.78
N CYS A 402 10.67 13.52 19.38
CA CYS A 402 11.79 13.34 20.32
C CYS A 402 11.41 12.70 21.65
N SER A 403 10.11 12.61 21.97
CA SER A 403 9.61 12.01 23.21
C SER A 403 8.92 10.68 22.96
N GLN A 404 7.90 10.64 22.10
CA GLN A 404 6.98 9.51 22.00
C GLN A 404 6.91 8.84 20.63
N MET A 405 7.12 9.59 19.55
CA MET A 405 6.50 9.27 18.25
C MET A 405 7.46 9.02 17.08
N LEU A 406 8.75 8.65 17.28
CA LEU A 406 9.67 8.33 16.17
C LEU A 406 8.96 7.59 15.01
N PRO A 407 8.61 8.27 13.91
CA PRO A 407 9.60 8.58 12.89
C PRO A 407 9.53 10.06 12.41
N GLN A 408 10.68 10.73 12.29
CA GLN A 408 10.81 12.03 11.63
C GLN A 408 11.67 11.84 10.38
N GLU A 409 11.17 12.28 9.23
CA GLU A 409 11.73 12.04 7.90
C GLU A 409 13.18 12.50 7.78
N SER A 410 13.51 13.61 8.46
CA SER A 410 14.88 14.12 8.55
C SER A 410 15.89 13.15 9.17
N TYR A 411 15.46 12.02 9.76
CA TYR A 411 16.31 10.94 10.28
C TYR A 411 16.18 9.61 9.52
N PHE A 412 15.42 9.56 8.44
CA PHE A 412 15.30 8.34 7.63
C PHE A 412 16.53 8.15 6.75
N ASP A 413 17.09 6.95 6.78
CA ASP A 413 18.26 6.61 5.99
C ASP A 413 17.98 6.75 4.50
N THR A 414 18.97 7.26 3.76
CA THR A 414 19.03 7.25 2.29
C THR A 414 20.21 6.37 1.89
N ASP A 415 20.08 5.59 0.83
CA ASP A 415 21.14 4.70 0.33
C ASP A 415 21.80 5.22 -0.95
N GLY A 416 21.17 6.18 -1.64
CA GLY A 416 21.63 6.72 -2.92
C GLY A 416 21.69 5.70 -4.07
N ILE A 417 21.06 4.54 -3.89
CA ILE A 417 20.88 3.47 -4.86
C ILE A 417 19.42 3.42 -5.28
N HIS A 418 18.51 3.16 -4.35
CA HIS A 418 17.08 3.06 -4.58
C HIS A 418 16.38 4.42 -4.48
N ASP A 419 16.99 5.36 -3.76
CA ASP A 419 16.60 6.77 -3.77
C ASP A 419 17.57 7.63 -4.60
N MET A 420 17.11 8.83 -4.99
CA MET A 420 17.90 9.79 -5.76
C MET A 420 18.81 10.68 -4.90
N PHE A 421 18.94 10.43 -3.60
CA PHE A 421 19.71 11.25 -2.66
C PHE A 421 21.13 10.68 -2.45
N TRP A 422 21.90 11.29 -1.56
CA TRP A 422 23.23 10.76 -1.19
C TRP A 422 23.08 9.78 -0.03
N PRO A 423 23.98 8.77 0.09
CA PRO A 423 23.90 7.82 1.18
C PRO A 423 24.08 8.51 2.54
N ARG A 424 23.15 8.27 3.44
CA ARG A 424 23.10 8.81 4.80
C ARG A 424 22.54 7.76 5.74
N ASN A 425 23.25 7.50 6.83
CA ASN A 425 22.78 6.62 7.89
C ASN A 425 22.75 7.37 9.22
N VAL A 426 21.60 7.37 9.88
CA VAL A 426 21.41 8.04 11.17
C VAL A 426 21.22 7.00 12.28
N SER A 427 22.20 6.96 13.18
CA SER A 427 22.09 6.17 14.41
C SER A 427 21.12 6.78 15.44
N LEU A 428 20.43 5.96 16.22
CA LEU A 428 19.62 6.41 17.35
C LEU A 428 20.44 7.14 18.41
N VAL A 429 21.75 6.85 18.51
CA VAL A 429 22.66 7.62 19.38
C VAL A 429 22.71 9.07 18.94
N LYS A 430 22.79 9.32 17.62
CA LYS A 430 22.76 10.67 17.06
C LYS A 430 21.40 11.33 17.28
N ILE A 431 20.31 10.63 16.99
CA ILE A 431 18.94 11.10 17.23
C ILE A 431 18.73 11.48 18.70
N THR A 432 19.13 10.59 19.61
CA THR A 432 19.05 10.80 21.07
C THR A 432 19.85 12.02 21.48
N SER A 433 21.07 12.17 20.97
CA SER A 433 21.90 13.34 21.26
C SER A 433 21.26 14.64 20.77
N ASP A 434 20.61 14.63 19.61
CA ASP A 434 19.96 15.82 19.05
C ASP A 434 18.70 16.17 19.86
N CYS A 435 17.90 15.18 20.26
CA CYS A 435 16.74 15.38 21.14
C CYS A 435 17.13 15.89 22.53
N GLN A 436 18.15 15.30 23.15
CA GLN A 436 18.66 15.77 24.45
C GLN A 436 19.18 17.20 24.35
N LYS A 437 19.85 17.54 23.24
CA LYS A 437 20.39 18.88 23.03
C LYS A 437 19.31 19.93 22.77
N LYS A 438 18.29 19.64 21.96
CA LYS A 438 17.23 20.60 21.61
C LYS A 438 16.15 20.70 22.68
N TRP A 439 15.76 19.57 23.26
CA TRP A 439 14.55 19.45 24.09
C TRP A 439 14.79 18.91 25.50
N GLY A 440 15.98 18.38 25.79
CA GLY A 440 16.27 17.77 27.10
C GLY A 440 15.56 16.43 27.35
N VAL A 441 14.98 15.82 26.31
CA VAL A 441 14.29 14.52 26.39
C VAL A 441 15.05 13.43 25.65
N THR A 442 14.76 12.18 26.00
CA THR A 442 15.32 10.99 25.35
C THR A 442 14.18 10.26 24.64
N PRO A 443 14.30 9.99 23.32
CA PRO A 443 13.27 9.28 22.58
C PRO A 443 13.07 7.86 23.10
N ASP A 444 11.82 7.43 23.22
CA ASP A 444 11.47 6.03 23.46
C ASP A 444 10.89 5.39 22.18
N PRO A 445 11.71 4.69 21.37
CA PRO A 445 11.25 4.04 20.15
C PRO A 445 10.26 2.90 20.38
N GLN A 446 10.05 2.45 21.63
CA GLN A 446 9.11 1.38 21.94
C GLN A 446 7.77 1.90 22.47
N TRP A 447 7.65 3.20 22.76
CA TRP A 447 6.48 3.75 23.44
C TRP A 447 5.16 3.46 22.73
N ILE A 448 5.06 3.77 21.43
CA ILE A 448 3.86 3.47 20.61
C ILE A 448 3.54 1.97 20.62
N ARG A 449 4.55 1.11 20.63
CA ARG A 449 4.34 -0.34 20.73
C ARG A 449 3.88 -0.76 22.12
N TYR A 450 4.27 -0.08 23.20
CA TYR A 450 3.73 -0.37 24.53
C TYR A 450 2.28 0.09 24.65
N GLU A 451 1.97 1.26 24.10
CA GLU A 451 0.63 1.84 24.16
C GLU A 451 -0.39 1.06 23.32
N TYR A 452 -0.02 0.71 22.10
CA TYR A 452 -0.93 0.05 21.18
C TYR A 452 -0.66 -1.44 21.06
N GLY A 453 0.54 -1.95 21.34
CA GLY A 453 0.90 -3.35 21.08
C GLY A 453 1.44 -3.55 19.66
N PRO A 454 1.63 -4.81 19.20
CA PRO A 454 1.93 -5.10 17.80
C PRO A 454 0.79 -4.59 16.92
N LEU A 455 1.10 -3.59 16.09
CA LEU A 455 0.08 -2.84 15.34
C LEU A 455 -0.70 -3.71 14.36
N ASP A 456 -0.08 -4.75 13.80
CA ASP A 456 -0.74 -5.76 12.96
C ASP A 456 -1.83 -6.52 13.74
N ARG A 457 -1.54 -6.97 14.96
CA ARG A 457 -2.53 -7.59 15.84
C ARG A 457 -3.62 -6.60 16.27
N MET A 458 -3.25 -5.34 16.54
CA MET A 458 -4.25 -4.33 16.88
C MET A 458 -5.21 -4.05 15.75
N ILE A 459 -4.70 -3.88 14.54
CA ILE A 459 -5.50 -3.75 13.32
C ILE A 459 -6.41 -4.97 13.19
N SER A 460 -5.94 -6.18 13.46
CA SER A 460 -6.81 -7.37 13.43
C SER A 460 -7.95 -7.37 14.48
N SER A 461 -7.78 -6.64 15.58
CA SER A 461 -8.73 -6.62 16.72
C SER A 461 -9.64 -5.38 16.78
N THR A 462 -9.35 -4.34 15.99
CA THR A 462 -10.15 -3.10 15.95
C THR A 462 -11.23 -3.16 14.85
N SER A 463 -12.06 -2.13 14.73
CA SER A 463 -13.13 -2.10 13.72
C SER A 463 -13.50 -0.67 13.33
N ASN A 464 -14.12 -0.54 12.15
CA ASN A 464 -14.63 0.70 11.59
C ASN A 464 -13.54 1.76 11.41
N ILE A 465 -12.39 1.37 10.87
CA ILE A 465 -11.34 2.30 10.45
C ILE A 465 -11.19 2.20 8.94
N VAL A 466 -11.15 3.35 8.26
CA VAL A 466 -10.77 3.44 6.85
C VAL A 466 -9.38 4.04 6.79
N PHE A 467 -8.42 3.27 6.28
CA PHE A 467 -7.09 3.78 5.97
C PHE A 467 -7.03 4.13 4.49
N THR A 468 -6.74 5.39 4.18
CA THR A 468 -6.52 5.84 2.80
C THR A 468 -5.05 6.22 2.63
N ASN A 469 -4.43 5.90 1.49
CA ASN A 469 -3.03 6.25 1.22
C ASN A 469 -2.86 6.64 -0.26
N GLY A 470 -2.11 7.71 -0.47
CA GLY A 470 -1.72 8.19 -1.80
C GLY A 470 -0.48 7.46 -2.33
N GLY A 471 -0.44 7.17 -3.64
CA GLY A 471 0.73 6.55 -4.28
C GLY A 471 1.91 7.51 -4.50
N TYR A 472 1.66 8.83 -4.51
CA TYR A 472 2.69 9.87 -4.51
C TYR A 472 3.06 10.33 -3.10
N ASP A 473 2.38 9.84 -2.08
CA ASP A 473 2.63 10.24 -0.69
C ASP A 473 3.77 9.42 -0.07
N PRO A 474 4.91 10.04 0.29
CA PRO A 474 6.00 9.33 0.95
C PRO A 474 5.60 8.65 2.27
N TRP A 475 4.63 9.20 3.00
CA TRP A 475 4.13 8.65 4.26
C TRP A 475 3.33 7.36 4.09
N SER A 476 2.89 7.03 2.86
CA SER A 476 2.27 5.74 2.55
C SER A 476 3.19 4.55 2.88
N SER A 477 4.51 4.76 2.87
CA SER A 477 5.52 3.76 3.26
C SER A 477 5.38 3.28 4.71
N GLY A 478 4.82 4.11 5.60
CA GLY A 478 4.47 3.78 6.97
C GLY A 478 2.98 3.51 7.18
N GLY A 479 2.16 3.55 6.14
CA GLY A 479 0.71 3.39 6.20
C GLY A 479 0.25 1.93 6.24
N VAL A 480 -1.06 1.73 6.46
CA VAL A 480 -1.71 0.42 6.32
C VAL A 480 -2.15 0.23 4.87
N LEU A 481 -1.36 -0.54 4.10
CA LEU A 481 -1.58 -0.74 2.66
C LEU A 481 -2.30 -2.05 2.32
N THR A 482 -2.27 -3.04 3.22
CA THR A 482 -2.99 -4.31 3.07
C THR A 482 -3.60 -4.75 4.41
N ASN A 483 -4.74 -5.42 4.35
CA ASN A 483 -5.43 -5.95 5.53
C ASN A 483 -6.28 -7.16 5.12
N PRO A 484 -5.66 -8.33 4.92
CA PRO A 484 -6.39 -9.53 4.51
C PRO A 484 -7.18 -10.18 5.65
N TRP A 485 -7.02 -9.72 6.90
CA TRP A 485 -7.52 -10.44 8.08
C TRP A 485 -8.77 -9.82 8.73
N ASN A 486 -9.03 -8.52 8.52
CA ASN A 486 -10.13 -7.83 9.21
C ASN A 486 -11.08 -7.10 8.24
N PRO A 487 -12.25 -7.68 7.91
CA PRO A 487 -13.20 -7.05 6.98
C PRO A 487 -13.88 -5.78 7.53
N SER A 488 -13.68 -5.45 8.81
CA SER A 488 -14.20 -4.22 9.42
C SER A 488 -13.26 -3.02 9.24
N ILE A 489 -12.10 -3.21 8.60
CA ILE A 489 -11.16 -2.15 8.26
C ILE A 489 -11.03 -2.12 6.74
N GLU A 490 -11.35 -0.97 6.15
CA GLU A 490 -11.21 -0.76 4.71
C GLU A 490 -9.86 -0.12 4.42
N ILE A 491 -9.24 -0.53 3.32
CA ILE A 491 -8.06 0.13 2.77
C ILE A 491 -8.38 0.67 1.39
N VAL A 492 -8.08 1.95 1.21
CA VAL A 492 -8.28 2.67 -0.04
C VAL A 492 -6.94 3.17 -0.55
N SER A 493 -6.46 2.56 -1.62
CA SER A 493 -5.27 3.03 -2.33
C SER A 493 -5.67 4.06 -3.37
N ILE A 494 -4.93 5.17 -3.43
CA ILE A 494 -5.16 6.26 -4.38
C ILE A 494 -3.86 6.44 -5.17
N PRO A 495 -3.64 5.70 -6.28
CA PRO A 495 -2.35 5.65 -6.96
C PRO A 495 -1.80 7.02 -7.37
N GLU A 496 -2.66 7.92 -7.83
CA GLU A 496 -2.30 9.28 -8.25
C GLU A 496 -2.48 10.33 -7.14
N GLY A 497 -2.76 9.88 -5.91
CA GLY A 497 -2.94 10.74 -4.75
C GLY A 497 -1.61 11.09 -4.09
N ALA A 498 -1.41 12.37 -3.78
CA ALA A 498 -0.39 12.81 -2.84
C ALA A 498 -0.94 12.79 -1.40
N HIS A 499 -0.31 13.51 -0.48
CA HIS A 499 -0.60 13.42 0.96
C HIS A 499 -2.06 13.75 1.29
N HIS A 500 -2.81 12.74 1.72
CA HIS A 500 -4.25 12.74 2.08
C HIS A 500 -5.15 13.56 1.14
N LEU A 501 -4.95 13.42 -0.18
CA LEU A 501 -5.71 14.14 -1.22
C LEU A 501 -7.23 13.90 -1.11
N ASP A 502 -7.66 12.74 -0.63
CA ASP A 502 -9.06 12.38 -0.39
C ASP A 502 -9.77 13.25 0.66
N LEU A 503 -9.04 13.94 1.54
CA LEU A 503 -9.66 14.85 2.49
C LEU A 503 -10.02 16.20 1.88
N PHE A 504 -9.44 16.55 0.72
CA PHE A 504 -9.60 17.87 0.12
C PHE A 504 -11.03 18.14 -0.35
N PHE A 505 -11.33 19.41 -0.62
CA PHE A 505 -12.52 19.75 -1.39
C PHE A 505 -12.41 19.16 -2.78
N SER A 506 -13.52 18.58 -3.20
CA SER A 506 -13.73 18.08 -4.54
C SER A 506 -13.30 19.09 -5.61
N HIS A 507 -12.49 18.63 -6.56
CA HIS A 507 -11.91 19.43 -7.63
C HIS A 507 -12.16 18.83 -9.02
N VAL A 508 -12.27 19.70 -10.02
CA VAL A 508 -12.51 19.26 -11.41
C VAL A 508 -11.35 18.43 -11.97
N ASP A 509 -10.15 18.66 -11.45
CA ASP A 509 -8.93 17.95 -11.82
C ASP A 509 -8.66 16.71 -10.96
N ASP A 510 -9.59 16.34 -10.06
CA ASP A 510 -9.43 15.11 -9.26
C ASP A 510 -9.37 13.88 -10.17
N PRO A 511 -8.35 13.02 -9.99
CA PRO A 511 -8.26 11.76 -10.72
C PRO A 511 -9.42 10.83 -10.33
N ILE A 512 -9.72 9.89 -11.22
CA ILE A 512 -10.84 8.95 -11.01
C ILE A 512 -10.67 8.16 -9.72
N SER A 513 -9.43 7.80 -9.36
CA SER A 513 -9.09 7.09 -8.12
C SER A 513 -9.52 7.85 -6.86
N VAL A 514 -9.28 9.16 -6.79
CA VAL A 514 -9.73 10.03 -5.68
C VAL A 514 -11.25 10.07 -5.63
N ARG A 515 -11.91 10.28 -6.77
CA ARG A 515 -13.39 10.33 -6.82
C ARG A 515 -14.04 9.03 -6.34
N LEU A 516 -13.44 7.89 -6.68
CA LEU A 516 -13.85 6.59 -6.16
C LEU A 516 -13.62 6.48 -4.64
N ALA A 517 -12.46 6.94 -4.15
CA ALA A 517 -12.15 6.98 -2.72
C ALA A 517 -13.15 7.84 -1.93
N LEU A 518 -13.49 9.03 -2.43
CA LEU A 518 -14.48 9.94 -1.85
C LEU A 518 -15.85 9.25 -1.71
N ASN A 519 -16.32 8.59 -2.77
CA ASN A 519 -17.57 7.84 -2.73
C ASN A 519 -17.54 6.68 -1.73
N MET A 520 -16.43 5.94 -1.65
CA MET A 520 -16.27 4.86 -0.68
C MET A 520 -16.31 5.39 0.75
N ALA A 521 -15.66 6.52 1.04
CA ALA A 521 -15.69 7.16 2.36
C ALA A 521 -17.11 7.60 2.76
N VAL A 522 -17.88 8.16 1.81
CA VAL A 522 -19.30 8.53 2.01
C VAL A 522 -20.14 7.30 2.35
N GLU A 523 -20.00 6.22 1.57
CA GLU A 523 -20.77 4.98 1.76
C GLU A 523 -20.42 4.27 3.09
N LEU A 524 -19.14 4.27 3.47
CA LEU A 524 -18.68 3.74 4.76
C LEU A 524 -19.21 4.54 5.94
N ASN A 525 -19.25 5.87 5.84
CA ASN A 525 -19.90 6.72 6.84
C ASN A 525 -21.38 6.37 6.96
N ALA A 526 -22.11 6.35 5.85
CA ALA A 526 -23.53 5.99 5.87
C ALA A 526 -23.78 4.60 6.49
N THR A 527 -22.96 3.61 6.16
CA THR A 527 -23.09 2.26 6.74
C THR A 527 -22.71 2.21 8.21
N THR A 528 -21.67 2.96 8.61
CA THR A 528 -21.24 3.01 10.02
C THR A 528 -22.30 3.66 10.90
N LEU A 529 -23.04 4.59 10.32
CA LEU A 529 -24.03 5.44 10.94
C LEU A 529 -25.47 4.93 10.77
N ASP A 530 -25.69 3.79 10.10
CA ASP A 530 -27.03 3.24 9.86
C ASP A 530 -27.66 2.73 11.17
N PRO A 531 -28.75 3.35 11.67
CA PRO A 531 -29.44 2.87 12.87
C PRO A 531 -30.12 1.50 12.69
N LEU A 532 -30.25 0.98 11.45
CA LEU A 532 -30.85 -0.33 11.13
C LEU A 532 -29.80 -1.44 10.93
N ARG A 533 -28.53 -1.19 11.23
CA ARG A 533 -27.39 -2.10 10.99
C ARG A 533 -27.52 -3.49 11.66
N GLY A 534 -28.46 -3.67 12.60
CA GLY A 534 -28.77 -4.96 13.24
C GLY A 534 -29.95 -5.75 12.63
N GLU A 535 -30.67 -5.20 11.65
CA GLU A 535 -31.85 -5.85 11.07
C GLU A 535 -31.49 -6.88 9.99
N VAL A 536 -32.22 -7.99 9.94
CA VAL A 536 -32.11 -8.99 8.87
C VAL A 536 -32.98 -8.55 7.69
N ASP A 537 -32.39 -8.44 6.50
CA ASP A 537 -33.12 -8.22 5.26
C ASP A 537 -33.90 -9.48 4.91
N THR A 538 -35.23 -9.35 4.87
CA THR A 538 -36.15 -10.47 4.59
C THR A 538 -36.03 -11.04 3.18
N SER A 539 -35.40 -10.32 2.24
CA SER A 539 -35.25 -10.74 0.85
C SER A 539 -34.00 -11.59 0.62
N SER A 540 -32.89 -11.29 1.31
CA SER A 540 -31.63 -12.04 1.22
C SER A 540 -31.44 -13.02 2.37
N GLY A 541 -32.13 -12.81 3.51
CA GLY A 541 -31.91 -13.57 4.74
C GLY A 541 -30.65 -13.16 5.50
N HIS A 542 -29.90 -12.17 5.01
CA HIS A 542 -28.69 -11.65 5.63
C HIS A 542 -28.98 -10.43 6.51
N CYS A 543 -28.10 -10.20 7.48
CA CYS A 543 -28.04 -8.94 8.19
C CYS A 543 -27.83 -7.79 7.16
N ARG A 544 -28.58 -6.68 7.24
CA ARG A 544 -28.59 -5.58 6.25
C ARG A 544 -27.19 -5.05 5.92
N TRP A 545 -26.32 -5.00 6.93
CA TRP A 545 -24.92 -4.60 6.79
C TRP A 545 -24.08 -5.54 5.90
N VAL A 546 -24.39 -6.85 5.86
CA VAL A 546 -23.71 -7.84 5.02
C VAL A 546 -24.08 -7.57 3.57
N ARG A 547 -25.37 -7.39 3.27
CA ARG A 547 -25.85 -7.01 1.93
C ARG A 547 -25.20 -5.70 1.46
N ASP A 548 -25.17 -4.69 2.32
CA ASP A 548 -24.58 -3.40 1.95
C ASP A 548 -23.06 -3.52 1.73
N ALA A 549 -22.37 -4.37 2.49
CA ALA A 549 -20.95 -4.68 2.26
C ALA A 549 -20.71 -5.40 0.92
N ILE A 550 -21.57 -6.36 0.55
CA ILE A 550 -21.53 -7.02 -0.74
C ILE A 550 -21.76 -5.99 -1.85
N GLU A 551 -22.79 -5.15 -1.72
CA GLU A 551 -23.11 -4.09 -2.70
C GLU A 551 -21.94 -3.12 -2.90
N ARG A 552 -21.25 -2.72 -1.82
CA ARG A 552 -20.03 -1.89 -1.92
C ARG A 552 -18.92 -2.58 -2.70
N ARG A 553 -18.63 -3.84 -2.37
CA ARG A 553 -17.61 -4.64 -3.07
C ARG A 553 -17.96 -4.83 -4.55
N LEU A 554 -19.24 -5.03 -4.86
CA LEU A 554 -19.73 -5.10 -6.24
C LEU A 554 -19.62 -3.77 -6.98
N LYS A 555 -19.90 -2.62 -6.34
CA LYS A 555 -19.68 -1.30 -6.95
C LYS A 555 -18.20 -1.04 -7.24
N LYS A 556 -17.30 -1.35 -6.30
CA LYS A 556 -15.85 -1.24 -6.48
C LYS A 556 -15.36 -2.12 -7.65
N ALA A 557 -15.93 -3.31 -7.76
CA ALA A 557 -15.65 -4.20 -8.87
C ALA A 557 -15.98 -3.59 -10.23
N ILE A 558 -17.04 -2.78 -10.35
CA ILE A 558 -17.44 -2.12 -11.62
C ILE A 558 -16.29 -1.32 -12.24
N ALA A 559 -15.49 -0.65 -11.41
CA ALA A 559 -14.36 0.16 -11.85
C ALA A 559 -13.06 -0.63 -12.02
N THR A 560 -12.83 -1.64 -11.17
CA THR A 560 -11.54 -2.33 -11.07
C THR A 560 -11.47 -3.65 -11.83
N GLY A 561 -12.61 -4.25 -12.15
CA GLY A 561 -12.68 -5.62 -12.67
C GLY A 561 -12.34 -6.70 -11.64
N ILE A 562 -12.17 -6.33 -10.36
CA ILE A 562 -11.78 -7.21 -9.26
C ILE A 562 -12.91 -7.26 -8.23
N VAL A 563 -13.38 -8.46 -7.89
CA VAL A 563 -14.37 -8.67 -6.83
C VAL A 563 -13.76 -9.54 -5.74
N ASP A 564 -13.63 -9.00 -4.54
CA ASP A 564 -13.29 -9.79 -3.36
C ASP A 564 -14.47 -9.87 -2.40
N LEU A 565 -15.12 -11.03 -2.35
CA LEU A 565 -16.20 -11.37 -1.43
C LEU A 565 -15.74 -12.38 -0.37
N SER A 566 -14.46 -12.40 -0.05
CA SER A 566 -13.92 -13.31 0.96
C SER A 566 -14.49 -13.00 2.34
N GLY A 567 -14.86 -14.06 3.06
CA GLY A 567 -15.28 -14.03 4.45
C GLY A 567 -14.10 -13.95 5.42
N PRO A 568 -14.34 -13.59 6.69
CA PRO A 568 -13.30 -13.59 7.71
C PRO A 568 -12.78 -15.00 7.97
N SER A 569 -11.53 -15.11 8.45
CA SER A 569 -10.92 -16.40 8.77
C SER A 569 -11.75 -17.17 9.81
N SER A 570 -11.75 -18.51 9.73
CA SER A 570 -12.47 -19.37 10.68
C SER A 570 -12.04 -19.17 12.14
N THR A 571 -10.81 -18.70 12.38
CA THR A 571 -10.25 -18.38 13.69
C THR A 571 -10.81 -17.09 14.33
N SER A 572 -11.42 -16.20 13.53
CA SER A 572 -12.03 -14.94 14.01
C SER A 572 -13.50 -15.08 14.46
N LEU A 573 -14.11 -16.26 14.29
CA LEU A 573 -15.51 -16.52 14.62
C LEU A 573 -15.66 -17.02 16.08
N ILE A 574 -15.48 -16.13 17.06
CA ILE A 574 -15.64 -16.48 18.49
C ILE A 574 -17.12 -16.51 18.92
N HIS A 575 -18.06 -16.09 18.08
CA HIS A 575 -19.50 -16.14 18.40
C HIS A 575 -20.23 -16.91 17.31
N GLY A 576 -20.88 -18.02 17.69
CA GLY A 576 -21.62 -18.95 16.81
C GLY A 576 -22.87 -18.35 16.17
N HIS A 577 -22.75 -17.21 15.50
CA HIS A 577 -23.81 -16.60 14.70
C HIS A 577 -23.66 -17.02 13.24
N SER A 578 -24.65 -17.75 12.75
CA SER A 578 -24.81 -18.22 11.38
C SER A 578 -24.99 -17.11 10.32
N CYS A 579 -24.78 -15.82 10.64
CA CYS A 579 -25.04 -14.68 9.72
C CYS A 579 -23.89 -14.41 8.72
N MET A 580 -22.81 -15.21 8.73
CA MET A 580 -21.68 -15.07 7.77
C MET A 580 -21.61 -16.19 6.73
N GLN A 581 -22.64 -17.01 6.60
CA GLN A 581 -22.73 -17.96 5.48
C GLN A 581 -23.10 -17.18 4.20
N LEU A 582 -22.06 -16.87 3.42
CA LEU A 582 -22.17 -16.34 2.07
C LEU A 582 -22.31 -17.52 1.11
N ASP A 583 -23.52 -18.09 1.01
CA ASP A 583 -23.92 -18.76 -0.23
C ASP A 583 -24.12 -17.66 -1.28
N LEU A 584 -23.02 -17.11 -1.79
CA LEU A 584 -23.03 -16.15 -2.88
C LEU A 584 -23.57 -16.86 -4.12
N LEU A 585 -24.90 -16.83 -4.26
CA LEU A 585 -25.53 -17.23 -5.48
C LEU A 585 -25.08 -16.25 -6.56
N PRO A 586 -24.64 -16.74 -7.73
CA PRO A 586 -24.36 -15.89 -8.89
C PRO A 586 -25.53 -14.96 -9.25
N LYS A 587 -26.74 -15.26 -8.79
CA LYS A 587 -27.92 -14.40 -8.87
C LYS A 587 -27.72 -12.97 -8.33
N GLU A 588 -26.85 -12.74 -7.35
CA GLU A 588 -26.56 -11.40 -6.83
C GLU A 588 -25.63 -10.60 -7.76
N LEU A 589 -24.64 -11.28 -8.37
CA LEU A 589 -23.86 -10.74 -9.50
C LEU A 589 -24.74 -10.50 -10.74
N TYR A 590 -25.82 -11.26 -10.88
CA TYR A 590 -26.80 -11.16 -11.96
C TYR A 590 -28.11 -10.46 -11.56
N ALA A 591 -28.13 -9.74 -10.42
CA ALA A 591 -29.36 -9.18 -9.85
C ALA A 591 -30.06 -8.22 -10.83
N THR A 592 -29.29 -7.61 -11.72
CA THR A 592 -29.81 -6.82 -12.84
C THR A 592 -29.17 -7.27 -14.16
N ALA A 593 -29.90 -7.11 -15.26
CA ALA A 593 -29.39 -7.41 -16.60
C ALA A 593 -28.15 -6.58 -16.96
N SER A 594 -28.03 -5.36 -16.42
CA SER A 594 -26.86 -4.49 -16.62
C SER A 594 -25.62 -5.01 -15.88
N ARG A 595 -25.75 -5.39 -14.60
CA ARG A 595 -24.65 -5.98 -13.81
C ARG A 595 -24.20 -7.31 -14.41
N ALA A 596 -25.14 -8.15 -14.82
CA ALA A 596 -24.84 -9.40 -15.49
C ALA A 596 -24.05 -9.21 -16.79
N SER A 597 -24.43 -8.22 -17.60
CA SER A 597 -23.74 -7.89 -18.85
C SER A 597 -22.33 -7.33 -18.59
N TRP A 598 -22.18 -6.46 -17.59
CA TRP A 598 -20.89 -5.90 -17.18
C TRP A 598 -19.96 -7.00 -16.65
N ALA A 599 -20.43 -7.79 -15.68
CA ALA A 599 -19.61 -8.76 -14.97
C ALA A 599 -19.01 -9.80 -15.93
N LYS A 600 -19.80 -10.27 -16.90
CA LYS A 600 -19.34 -11.17 -17.98
C LYS A 600 -18.22 -10.58 -18.84
N LYS A 601 -18.20 -9.27 -19.03
CA LYS A 601 -17.28 -8.57 -19.94
C LYS A 601 -16.04 -8.01 -19.25
N GLN A 602 -16.12 -7.68 -17.96
CA GLN A 602 -15.11 -6.85 -17.31
C GLN A 602 -14.47 -7.49 -16.07
N LEU A 603 -14.98 -8.62 -15.56
CA LEU A 603 -14.36 -9.28 -14.43
C LEU A 603 -13.09 -10.03 -14.83
N HIS A 604 -12.01 -9.73 -14.10
CA HIS A 604 -10.70 -10.33 -14.23
C HIS A 604 -10.31 -11.13 -12.99
N GLU A 605 -10.74 -10.72 -11.79
CA GLU A 605 -10.43 -11.45 -10.56
C GLU A 605 -11.65 -11.59 -9.67
N ILE A 606 -11.85 -12.80 -9.14
CA ILE A 606 -12.92 -13.11 -8.19
C ILE A 606 -12.34 -13.89 -7.01
N TYR A 607 -12.51 -13.38 -5.80
CA TYR A 607 -12.16 -14.07 -4.56
C TYR A 607 -13.42 -14.37 -3.74
N LEU A 608 -13.62 -15.64 -3.41
CA LEU A 608 -14.73 -16.18 -2.64
C LEU A 608 -14.22 -16.99 -1.43
N THR A 609 -13.07 -16.62 -0.89
CA THR A 609 -12.37 -17.37 0.16
C THR A 609 -13.16 -17.33 1.48
N ASN A 610 -13.14 -18.40 2.28
CA ASN A 610 -13.77 -18.46 3.62
C ASN A 610 -15.28 -18.16 3.68
N ASN A 611 -16.05 -18.63 2.69
CA ASN A 611 -17.50 -18.39 2.60
C ASN A 611 -18.37 -19.60 2.97
N SER A 612 -17.76 -20.69 3.44
CA SER A 612 -18.44 -21.97 3.72
C SER A 612 -19.18 -22.57 2.52
N LEU A 613 -18.77 -22.25 1.29
CA LEU A 613 -19.40 -22.73 0.07
C LEU A 613 -19.34 -24.26 -0.02
N SER A 614 -20.48 -24.91 -0.22
CA SER A 614 -20.55 -26.38 -0.42
C SER A 614 -20.46 -26.79 -1.89
N LEU A 615 -20.78 -25.89 -2.82
CA LEU A 615 -20.73 -26.09 -4.27
C LEU A 615 -20.35 -24.78 -4.97
N LEU A 616 -19.58 -24.87 -6.07
CA LEU A 616 -19.37 -23.79 -7.02
C LEU A 616 -20.34 -23.92 -8.21
N SER A 617 -21.14 -22.89 -8.49
CA SER A 617 -22.11 -22.89 -9.59
C SER A 617 -21.43 -22.98 -10.97
N PRO A 618 -21.97 -23.77 -11.92
CA PRO A 618 -21.52 -23.79 -13.32
C PRO A 618 -21.52 -22.42 -14.02
N GLU A 619 -22.29 -21.47 -13.51
CA GLU A 619 -22.39 -20.10 -14.03
C GLU A 619 -21.07 -19.31 -13.93
N ILE A 620 -20.09 -19.79 -13.14
CA ILE A 620 -18.74 -19.22 -13.13
C ILE A 620 -18.13 -19.15 -14.54
N SER A 621 -18.53 -20.05 -15.44
CA SER A 621 -18.11 -20.07 -16.85
C SER A 621 -18.54 -18.85 -17.67
N LEU A 622 -19.50 -18.06 -17.17
CA LEU A 622 -19.96 -16.84 -17.84
C LEU A 622 -18.93 -15.70 -17.77
N PHE A 623 -17.94 -15.78 -16.88
CA PHE A 623 -16.89 -14.76 -16.73
C PHE A 623 -15.69 -15.07 -17.62
N GLU A 624 -15.87 -15.01 -18.94
CA GLU A 624 -14.88 -15.43 -19.95
C GLU A 624 -13.52 -14.70 -19.86
N ASN A 625 -13.49 -13.53 -19.21
CA ASN A 625 -12.30 -12.71 -19.01
C ASN A 625 -11.56 -12.93 -17.69
N LEU A 626 -12.00 -13.92 -16.89
CA LEU A 626 -11.42 -14.22 -15.58
C LEU A 626 -9.99 -14.75 -15.71
N VAL A 627 -9.08 -14.11 -14.95
CA VAL A 627 -7.65 -14.40 -14.83
C VAL A 627 -7.36 -15.06 -13.48
N VAL A 628 -8.02 -14.62 -12.40
CA VAL A 628 -7.83 -15.15 -11.05
C VAL A 628 -9.14 -15.61 -10.44
N LEU A 629 -9.15 -16.82 -9.86
CA LEU A 629 -10.26 -17.37 -9.09
C LEU A 629 -9.80 -17.89 -7.73
N GLY A 630 -10.26 -17.25 -6.66
CA GLY A 630 -10.00 -17.64 -5.27
C GLY A 630 -11.20 -18.34 -4.63
N LEU A 631 -11.00 -19.55 -4.12
CA LEU A 631 -12.02 -20.43 -3.51
C LEU A 631 -11.53 -21.06 -2.20
N GLY A 632 -10.41 -20.59 -1.65
CA GLY A 632 -9.76 -21.19 -0.48
C GLY A 632 -10.66 -21.21 0.77
N GLY A 633 -10.49 -22.19 1.65
CA GLY A 633 -11.15 -22.20 2.97
C GLY A 633 -12.69 -22.37 2.92
N ASN A 634 -13.20 -23.09 1.92
CA ASN A 634 -14.62 -23.40 1.77
C ASN A 634 -14.90 -24.89 2.10
N ALA A 635 -16.12 -25.36 1.83
CA ALA A 635 -16.56 -26.74 2.03
C ALA A 635 -16.78 -27.48 0.69
N LEU A 636 -16.11 -27.06 -0.39
CA LEU A 636 -16.34 -27.58 -1.74
C LEU A 636 -15.92 -29.04 -1.85
N THR A 637 -16.82 -29.89 -2.34
CA THR A 637 -16.52 -31.31 -2.63
C THR A 637 -16.12 -31.57 -4.08
N SER A 638 -16.50 -30.67 -4.99
CA SER A 638 -16.17 -30.74 -6.42
C SER A 638 -16.15 -29.34 -7.06
N LEU A 639 -15.51 -29.22 -8.23
CA LEU A 639 -15.57 -28.06 -9.11
C LEU A 639 -16.35 -28.42 -10.40
N PRO A 640 -17.14 -27.49 -10.98
CA PRO A 640 -17.96 -27.76 -12.17
C PRO A 640 -17.12 -27.96 -13.43
N ASN A 641 -17.58 -28.78 -14.37
CA ASN A 641 -16.90 -29.02 -15.65
C ASN A 641 -16.79 -27.73 -16.49
N GLU A 642 -17.74 -26.83 -16.32
CA GLU A 642 -17.84 -25.54 -17.00
C GLU A 642 -16.66 -24.61 -16.67
N LEU A 643 -15.92 -24.89 -15.59
CA LEU A 643 -14.68 -24.17 -15.26
C LEU A 643 -13.66 -24.20 -16.42
N GLY A 644 -13.66 -25.27 -17.22
CA GLY A 644 -12.81 -25.38 -18.41
C GLY A 644 -13.08 -24.37 -19.52
N SER A 645 -14.19 -23.63 -19.45
CA SER A 645 -14.51 -22.55 -20.39
C SER A 645 -13.74 -21.26 -20.10
N LEU A 646 -13.08 -21.15 -18.94
CA LEU A 646 -12.29 -19.98 -18.54
C LEU A 646 -10.91 -20.01 -19.20
N LEU A 647 -10.86 -19.72 -20.50
CA LEU A 647 -9.64 -19.83 -21.32
C LEU A 647 -8.54 -18.82 -20.94
N ARG A 648 -8.91 -17.77 -20.18
CA ARG A 648 -7.99 -16.74 -19.67
C ARG A 648 -7.47 -16.99 -18.26
N LEU A 649 -7.93 -18.05 -17.59
CA LEU A 649 -7.57 -18.30 -16.20
C LEU A 649 -6.07 -18.61 -16.06
N GLU A 650 -5.40 -17.85 -15.20
CA GLU A 650 -3.97 -17.95 -14.91
C GLU A 650 -3.72 -18.46 -13.48
N LYS A 651 -4.52 -18.02 -12.50
CA LYS A 651 -4.37 -18.42 -11.09
C LYS A 651 -5.67 -19.01 -10.53
N LEU A 652 -5.58 -20.21 -9.92
CA LEU A 652 -6.68 -20.88 -9.23
C LEU A 652 -6.28 -21.26 -7.79
N TYR A 653 -6.90 -20.63 -6.80
CA TYR A 653 -6.73 -20.94 -5.38
C TYR A 653 -7.94 -21.74 -4.89
N ALA A 654 -7.76 -22.98 -4.46
CA ALA A 654 -8.83 -23.85 -3.97
C ALA A 654 -8.35 -24.74 -2.79
N GLU A 655 -7.37 -24.26 -2.05
CA GLU A 655 -6.85 -24.88 -0.84
C GLU A 655 -7.89 -24.94 0.29
N ARG A 656 -7.67 -25.80 1.28
CA ARG A 656 -8.51 -25.93 2.49
C ARG A 656 -9.98 -26.15 2.15
N ASN A 657 -10.26 -27.13 1.30
CA ASN A 657 -11.60 -27.54 0.87
C ASN A 657 -11.80 -29.06 1.13
N HIS A 658 -12.81 -29.67 0.50
CA HIS A 658 -13.06 -31.12 0.56
C HIS A 658 -12.96 -31.80 -0.82
N LEU A 659 -12.17 -31.22 -1.73
CA LEU A 659 -12.03 -31.70 -3.10
C LEU A 659 -11.30 -33.04 -3.14
N SER A 660 -11.87 -34.03 -3.83
CA SER A 660 -11.19 -35.31 -4.12
C SER A 660 -10.68 -35.44 -5.55
N CYS A 661 -11.14 -34.57 -6.45
CA CYS A 661 -10.76 -34.50 -7.86
C CYS A 661 -10.97 -33.08 -8.40
N ILE A 662 -10.35 -32.78 -9.55
CA ILE A 662 -10.68 -31.60 -10.38
C ILE A 662 -11.34 -32.07 -11.69
N PRO A 663 -12.22 -31.26 -12.31
CA PRO A 663 -12.87 -31.61 -13.57
C PRO A 663 -11.84 -31.80 -14.69
N GLU A 664 -12.03 -32.79 -15.56
CA GLU A 664 -11.13 -33.04 -16.70
C GLU A 664 -11.03 -31.80 -17.62
N ALA A 665 -12.12 -31.05 -17.73
CA ALA A 665 -12.21 -29.83 -18.54
C ALA A 665 -11.21 -28.73 -18.14
N ILE A 666 -10.60 -28.78 -16.95
CA ILE A 666 -9.50 -27.87 -16.57
C ILE A 666 -8.33 -27.92 -17.56
N SER A 667 -8.21 -29.02 -18.32
CA SER A 667 -7.22 -29.16 -19.40
C SER A 667 -7.31 -28.07 -20.47
N ASN A 668 -8.46 -27.41 -20.59
CA ASN A 668 -8.69 -26.31 -21.52
C ASN A 668 -8.13 -24.96 -21.02
N CYS A 669 -7.88 -24.82 -19.72
CA CYS A 669 -7.28 -23.63 -19.11
C CYS A 669 -5.76 -23.62 -19.35
N THR A 670 -5.35 -23.49 -20.62
CA THR A 670 -3.96 -23.61 -21.06
C THR A 670 -3.05 -22.44 -20.63
N ARG A 671 -3.65 -21.36 -20.09
CA ARG A 671 -2.94 -20.20 -19.53
C ARG A 671 -2.62 -20.33 -18.04
N LEU A 672 -3.10 -21.39 -17.38
CA LEU A 672 -2.90 -21.60 -15.95
C LEU A 672 -1.40 -21.68 -15.61
N THR A 673 -0.95 -20.77 -14.75
CA THR A 673 0.41 -20.68 -14.21
C THR A 673 0.45 -21.12 -12.75
N HIS A 674 -0.61 -20.84 -11.99
CA HIS A 674 -0.70 -21.14 -10.54
C HIS A 674 -1.94 -21.97 -10.24
N ILE A 675 -1.75 -23.07 -9.52
CA ILE A 675 -2.86 -23.84 -8.96
C ILE A 675 -2.53 -24.35 -7.55
N PHE A 676 -3.39 -24.03 -6.60
CA PHE A 676 -3.22 -24.40 -5.20
C PHE A 676 -4.43 -25.21 -4.71
N LEU A 677 -4.14 -26.47 -4.35
CA LEU A 677 -5.09 -27.50 -3.93
C LEU A 677 -4.69 -28.09 -2.57
N ASP A 678 -3.86 -27.37 -1.82
CA ASP A 678 -3.35 -27.77 -0.53
C ASP A 678 -4.50 -28.07 0.46
N SER A 679 -4.32 -28.99 1.41
CA SER A 679 -5.32 -29.33 2.44
C SER A 679 -6.69 -29.71 1.86
N ASN A 680 -6.72 -30.71 0.99
CA ASN A 680 -7.93 -31.28 0.37
C ASN A 680 -7.97 -32.81 0.60
N ARG A 681 -8.72 -33.56 -0.23
CA ARG A 681 -8.90 -35.02 -0.12
C ARG A 681 -8.44 -35.77 -1.37
N PHE A 682 -7.44 -35.25 -2.09
CA PHE A 682 -6.93 -35.90 -3.31
C PHE A 682 -6.20 -37.20 -2.97
N THR A 683 -6.64 -38.32 -3.54
CA THR A 683 -5.99 -39.64 -3.37
C THR A 683 -5.05 -40.00 -4.52
N SER A 684 -5.20 -39.33 -5.66
CA SER A 684 -4.38 -39.47 -6.87
C SER A 684 -4.06 -38.11 -7.46
N PHE A 685 -2.89 -37.99 -8.10
CA PHE A 685 -2.48 -36.74 -8.74
C PHE A 685 -3.47 -36.36 -9.85
N PRO A 686 -3.91 -35.08 -9.93
CA PRO A 686 -4.87 -34.65 -10.95
C PRO A 686 -4.22 -34.61 -12.35
N THR A 687 -4.40 -35.69 -13.12
CA THR A 687 -3.75 -35.87 -14.42
C THR A 687 -4.18 -34.85 -15.49
N ALA A 688 -5.35 -34.23 -15.34
CA ALA A 688 -5.81 -33.17 -16.24
C ALA A 688 -4.88 -31.95 -16.25
N LEU A 689 -4.13 -31.70 -15.16
CA LEU A 689 -3.15 -30.61 -15.10
C LEU A 689 -2.01 -30.77 -16.10
N PHE A 690 -1.71 -31.98 -16.57
CA PHE A 690 -0.65 -32.21 -17.54
C PHE A 690 -0.92 -31.59 -18.92
N ALA A 691 -2.14 -31.11 -19.18
CA ALA A 691 -2.46 -30.33 -20.37
C ALA A 691 -2.17 -28.82 -20.19
N CYS A 692 -2.08 -28.34 -18.95
CA CYS A 692 -1.77 -26.95 -18.61
C CYS A 692 -0.25 -26.72 -18.66
N SER A 693 0.31 -26.70 -19.87
CA SER A 693 1.76 -26.65 -20.11
C SER A 693 2.49 -25.40 -19.58
N ARG A 694 1.76 -24.37 -19.15
CA ARG A 694 2.30 -23.12 -18.56
C ARG A 694 2.37 -23.13 -17.04
N LEU A 695 1.97 -24.22 -16.38
CA LEU A 695 2.01 -24.31 -14.91
C LEU A 695 3.44 -24.13 -14.40
N GLN A 696 3.57 -23.18 -13.47
CA GLN A 696 4.79 -22.79 -12.79
C GLN A 696 4.73 -23.18 -11.30
N HIS A 697 3.59 -22.99 -10.65
CA HIS A 697 3.42 -23.27 -9.22
C HIS A 697 2.23 -24.21 -9.00
N VAL A 698 2.51 -25.37 -8.38
CA VAL A 698 1.51 -26.39 -8.06
C VAL A 698 1.61 -26.74 -6.57
N GLY A 699 0.55 -26.43 -5.81
CA GLY A 699 0.41 -26.83 -4.41
C GLY A 699 -0.59 -27.96 -4.24
N LEU A 700 -0.13 -29.06 -3.65
CA LEU A 700 -0.90 -30.28 -3.37
C LEU A 700 -0.57 -30.83 -1.98
N SER A 701 -0.02 -30.00 -1.09
CA SER A 701 0.35 -30.41 0.26
C SER A 701 -0.87 -30.83 1.08
N HIS A 702 -0.67 -31.62 2.13
CA HIS A 702 -1.69 -32.09 3.07
C HIS A 702 -2.91 -32.72 2.35
N ASN A 703 -2.63 -33.67 1.48
CA ASN A 703 -3.62 -34.50 0.78
C ASN A 703 -3.37 -36.00 1.06
N GLU A 704 -3.99 -36.90 0.30
CA GLU A 704 -3.83 -38.35 0.44
C GLU A 704 -3.15 -39.00 -0.76
N LEU A 705 -2.32 -38.26 -1.50
CA LEU A 705 -1.68 -38.72 -2.74
C LEU A 705 -0.75 -39.90 -2.45
N ARG A 706 -0.88 -40.98 -3.21
CA ARG A 706 -0.04 -42.19 -3.06
C ARG A 706 1.14 -42.25 -4.02
N SER A 707 1.06 -41.57 -5.15
CA SER A 707 2.09 -41.57 -6.19
C SER A 707 1.98 -40.35 -7.10
N ILE A 708 3.07 -40.05 -7.81
CA ILE A 708 3.10 -39.06 -8.89
C ILE A 708 3.18 -39.82 -10.23
N PRO A 709 2.32 -39.52 -11.22
CA PRO A 709 2.38 -40.12 -12.55
C PRO A 709 3.66 -39.74 -13.31
N ALA A 710 4.15 -40.66 -14.15
CA ALA A 710 5.30 -40.40 -15.03
C ALA A 710 5.11 -39.18 -15.95
N GLN A 711 3.86 -38.86 -16.30
CA GLN A 711 3.49 -37.71 -17.13
C GLN A 711 3.80 -36.33 -16.49
N ILE A 712 4.30 -36.28 -15.24
CA ILE A 712 4.73 -35.05 -14.57
C ILE A 712 5.74 -34.25 -15.40
N HIS A 713 6.58 -34.91 -16.21
CA HIS A 713 7.52 -34.25 -17.13
C HIS A 713 6.87 -33.30 -18.14
N ARG A 714 5.55 -33.39 -18.36
CA ARG A 714 4.80 -32.49 -19.25
C ARG A 714 4.66 -31.08 -18.67
N LEU A 715 4.80 -30.91 -17.35
CA LEU A 715 4.82 -29.62 -16.68
C LEU A 715 6.21 -28.98 -16.77
N SER A 716 6.77 -28.84 -17.97
CA SER A 716 8.16 -28.43 -18.18
C SER A 716 8.49 -27.01 -17.72
N TRP A 717 7.47 -26.19 -17.42
CA TRP A 717 7.58 -24.83 -16.90
C TRP A 717 7.51 -24.75 -15.37
N LEU A 718 7.39 -25.88 -14.67
CA LEU A 718 7.22 -25.92 -13.22
C LEU A 718 8.46 -25.40 -12.49
N ILE A 719 8.24 -24.38 -11.66
CA ILE A 719 9.21 -23.71 -10.77
C ILE A 719 9.06 -24.27 -9.35
N SER A 720 7.82 -24.45 -8.89
CA SER A 720 7.53 -24.91 -7.53
C SER A 720 6.50 -26.05 -7.52
N LEU A 721 6.84 -27.14 -6.83
CA LEU A 721 5.96 -28.27 -6.59
C LEU A 721 5.92 -28.61 -5.09
N ASP A 722 4.78 -28.40 -4.47
CA ASP A 722 4.58 -28.67 -3.04
C ASP A 722 3.70 -29.91 -2.84
N LEU A 723 4.28 -30.98 -2.29
CA LEU A 723 3.62 -32.28 -2.06
C LEU A 723 3.75 -32.73 -0.61
N ASP A 724 4.08 -31.83 0.31
CA ASP A 724 4.25 -32.14 1.73
C ASP A 724 3.02 -32.81 2.35
N GLY A 725 3.20 -33.64 3.37
CA GLY A 725 2.09 -34.21 4.15
C GLY A 725 1.15 -35.09 3.33
N ASN A 726 1.68 -35.87 2.38
CA ASN A 726 0.93 -36.83 1.57
C ASN A 726 1.30 -38.29 1.94
N ARG A 727 0.95 -39.26 1.09
CA ARG A 727 1.27 -40.69 1.25
C ARG A 727 2.13 -41.22 0.10
N ILE A 728 2.96 -40.36 -0.52
CA ILE A 728 3.70 -40.67 -1.75
C ILE A 728 4.86 -41.61 -1.44
N GLY A 729 4.89 -42.79 -2.06
CA GLY A 729 5.94 -43.79 -1.82
C GLY A 729 5.72 -45.11 -2.57
N PRO A 730 6.71 -46.02 -2.57
CA PRO A 730 8.04 -45.89 -1.95
C PRO A 730 9.04 -45.02 -2.75
N SER A 731 8.75 -44.73 -4.03
CA SER A 731 9.66 -44.02 -4.93
C SER A 731 8.94 -42.95 -5.76
N LEU A 732 9.67 -41.93 -6.20
CA LEU A 732 9.21 -40.95 -7.20
C LEU A 732 9.52 -41.41 -8.64
N PRO A 733 8.71 -41.01 -9.64
CA PRO A 733 9.01 -41.29 -11.04
C PRO A 733 10.32 -40.58 -11.46
N HIS A 734 11.16 -41.26 -12.26
CA HIS A 734 12.40 -40.68 -12.78
C HIS A 734 12.12 -39.44 -13.65
N GLU A 735 10.95 -39.38 -14.28
CA GLU A 735 10.46 -38.29 -15.12
C GLU A 735 10.37 -36.95 -14.39
N LEU A 736 10.30 -36.92 -13.05
CA LEU A 736 10.36 -35.69 -12.27
C LEU A 736 11.72 -34.98 -12.42
N GLY A 737 12.78 -35.74 -12.72
CA GLY A 737 14.10 -35.23 -13.09
C GLY A 737 14.16 -34.47 -14.41
N PHE A 738 13.10 -34.49 -15.22
CA PHE A 738 13.03 -33.72 -16.47
C PHE A 738 12.52 -32.29 -16.28
N LEU A 739 12.13 -31.91 -15.07
CA LEU A 739 11.66 -30.56 -14.72
C LEU A 739 12.85 -29.63 -14.48
N VAL A 740 13.56 -29.27 -15.55
CA VAL A 740 14.81 -28.50 -15.47
C VAL A 740 14.67 -27.10 -14.88
N ARG A 741 13.45 -26.55 -14.82
CA ARG A 741 13.13 -25.25 -14.21
C ARG A 741 12.74 -25.34 -12.74
N LEU A 742 12.61 -26.55 -12.19
CA LEU A 742 12.14 -26.74 -10.82
C LEU A 742 13.18 -26.19 -9.83
N GLN A 743 12.77 -25.19 -9.08
CA GLN A 743 13.55 -24.55 -8.03
C GLN A 743 13.18 -25.07 -6.65
N ARG A 744 11.89 -25.37 -6.43
CA ARG A 744 11.36 -25.73 -5.11
C ARG A 744 10.59 -27.05 -5.17
N LEU A 745 10.96 -27.99 -4.30
CA LEU A 745 10.32 -29.29 -4.19
C LEU A 745 10.01 -29.63 -2.72
N GLY A 746 8.72 -29.67 -2.39
CA GLY A 746 8.21 -30.15 -1.11
C GLY A 746 7.82 -31.63 -1.17
N LEU A 747 8.41 -32.45 -0.31
CA LEU A 747 8.13 -33.88 -0.12
C LEU A 747 8.15 -34.26 1.37
N GLU A 748 7.98 -33.31 2.27
CA GLU A 748 7.96 -33.56 3.72
C GLU A 748 6.80 -34.50 4.08
N HIS A 749 6.96 -35.29 5.14
CA HIS A 749 5.91 -36.15 5.70
C HIS A 749 5.21 -37.05 4.66
N ASN A 750 5.99 -37.71 3.80
CA ASN A 750 5.53 -38.67 2.80
C ASN A 750 5.98 -40.11 3.14
N CYS A 751 5.96 -41.03 2.16
CA CYS A 751 6.29 -42.44 2.33
C CYS A 751 7.50 -42.90 1.48
N LEU A 752 8.46 -42.02 1.20
CA LEU A 752 9.62 -42.32 0.35
C LEU A 752 10.68 -43.16 1.08
N ASP A 753 11.21 -44.19 0.41
CA ASP A 753 12.23 -45.10 0.96
C ASP A 753 13.64 -44.52 0.86
N THR A 754 13.91 -43.75 -0.21
CA THR A 754 15.25 -43.23 -0.51
C THR A 754 15.18 -41.85 -1.16
N LEU A 755 16.23 -41.05 -0.98
CA LEU A 755 16.45 -39.82 -1.74
C LEU A 755 16.49 -40.13 -3.25
N PRO A 756 15.59 -39.57 -4.07
CA PRO A 756 15.61 -39.83 -5.51
C PRO A 756 16.87 -39.25 -6.15
N THR A 757 17.64 -40.08 -6.85
CA THR A 757 18.94 -39.69 -7.41
C THR A 757 18.86 -38.60 -8.48
N PHE A 758 17.69 -38.38 -9.08
CA PHE A 758 17.48 -37.31 -10.07
C PHE A 758 17.52 -35.91 -9.44
N VAL A 759 17.23 -35.78 -8.13
CA VAL A 759 17.21 -34.49 -7.42
C VAL A 759 18.58 -33.82 -7.46
N LEU A 760 19.65 -34.63 -7.39
CA LEU A 760 21.03 -34.17 -7.53
C LEU A 760 21.35 -33.61 -8.93
N LYS A 761 20.53 -33.93 -9.93
CA LYS A 761 20.72 -33.59 -11.34
C LYS A 761 19.82 -32.44 -11.81
N LEU A 762 18.95 -31.91 -10.95
CA LEU A 762 18.10 -30.77 -11.29
C LEU A 762 18.95 -29.48 -11.28
N PRO A 763 19.05 -28.75 -12.40
CA PRO A 763 19.99 -27.65 -12.54
C PRO A 763 19.57 -26.39 -11.77
N GLN A 764 18.27 -26.16 -11.55
CA GLN A 764 17.75 -24.96 -10.89
C GLN A 764 17.23 -25.21 -9.46
N LEU A 765 17.29 -26.43 -8.93
CA LEU A 765 16.75 -26.75 -7.61
C LEU A 765 17.57 -26.04 -6.51
N THR A 766 16.90 -25.13 -5.79
CA THR A 766 17.45 -24.36 -4.66
C THR A 766 16.89 -24.85 -3.33
N CYS A 767 15.61 -25.25 -3.30
CA CYS A 767 14.91 -25.68 -2.10
C CYS A 767 14.36 -27.11 -2.20
N LEU A 768 14.73 -27.96 -1.25
CA LEU A 768 14.21 -29.32 -1.11
C LEU A 768 13.80 -29.59 0.34
N ARG A 769 12.53 -29.95 0.55
CA ARG A 769 12.01 -30.43 1.83
C ARG A 769 11.69 -31.91 1.73
N MET A 770 12.27 -32.75 2.59
CA MET A 770 12.07 -34.21 2.57
C MET A 770 11.96 -34.85 3.95
N ASN A 771 11.79 -34.04 5.00
CA ASN A 771 11.79 -34.54 6.37
C ASN A 771 10.58 -35.46 6.63
N GLY A 772 10.70 -36.36 7.60
CA GLY A 772 9.55 -37.15 8.05
C GLY A 772 9.00 -38.18 7.05
N ASN A 773 9.74 -38.55 6.00
CA ASN A 773 9.37 -39.66 5.11
C ASN A 773 9.48 -41.03 5.81
N ARG A 774 8.48 -41.91 5.64
CA ARG A 774 8.43 -43.24 6.28
C ARG A 774 7.93 -44.34 5.34
N ALA A 775 8.76 -45.32 5.02
CA ALA A 775 8.43 -46.45 4.14
C ALA A 775 7.13 -47.19 4.56
N PRO A 776 6.24 -47.59 3.63
CA PRO A 776 5.05 -48.37 3.96
C PRO A 776 5.39 -49.76 4.52
N GLY A 777 4.88 -50.10 5.71
CA GLY A 777 5.02 -51.45 6.31
C GLY A 777 6.17 -51.64 7.30
N HIS A 778 6.81 -50.56 7.78
CA HIS A 778 7.84 -50.67 8.81
C HIS A 778 7.21 -50.90 10.20
N VAL A 779 7.29 -52.13 10.70
CA VAL A 779 6.90 -52.50 12.07
C VAL A 779 8.17 -52.57 12.92
N VAL A 780 8.33 -51.64 13.87
CA VAL A 780 9.43 -51.69 14.83
C VAL A 780 9.06 -52.69 15.92
N LYS A 781 9.91 -53.69 16.13
CA LYS A 781 9.84 -54.59 17.26
C LYS A 781 10.87 -54.18 18.30
N ASP A 782 10.46 -54.13 19.56
CA ASP A 782 11.38 -53.89 20.67
C ASP A 782 12.54 -54.91 20.63
N SER A 783 13.78 -54.44 20.72
CA SER A 783 14.98 -55.27 20.54
C SER A 783 15.25 -56.23 21.71
N ILE A 784 14.57 -56.04 22.84
CA ILE A 784 14.67 -56.87 24.05
C ILE A 784 13.45 -57.79 24.18
N THR A 785 12.24 -57.31 23.85
CA THR A 785 10.97 -58.05 24.08
C THR A 785 10.36 -58.64 22.80
N GLY A 786 10.67 -58.09 21.62
CA GLY A 786 10.17 -58.55 20.33
C GLY A 786 8.73 -58.15 19.99
N GLU A 787 8.08 -57.34 20.82
CA GLU A 787 6.70 -56.87 20.59
C GLU A 787 6.63 -55.70 19.60
N VAL A 788 5.53 -55.64 18.85
CA VAL A 788 5.23 -54.58 17.88
C VAL A 788 4.83 -53.32 18.63
N LEU A 789 5.63 -52.26 18.52
CA LEU A 789 5.36 -50.96 19.14
C LEU A 789 4.42 -50.15 18.25
N ASP A 790 3.12 -50.22 18.53
CA ASP A 790 2.11 -49.41 17.84
C ASP A 790 1.91 -48.09 18.63
N GLY A 791 2.38 -46.98 18.05
CA GLY A 791 2.25 -45.62 18.59
C GLY A 791 3.55 -45.04 19.17
N VAL A 792 3.97 -43.90 18.60
CA VAL A 792 5.09 -43.01 18.99
C VAL A 792 6.49 -43.39 18.45
N ASN A 793 6.80 -42.87 17.24
CA ASN A 793 7.95 -42.00 16.90
C ASN A 793 9.19 -42.11 17.84
N VAL A 794 10.44 -42.46 17.49
CA VAL A 794 11.37 -42.16 16.35
C VAL A 794 12.56 -43.20 16.43
N PRO A 795 13.69 -43.10 15.68
CA PRO A 795 14.08 -43.79 14.43
C PRO A 795 15.23 -44.83 14.54
N THR A 796 15.46 -45.56 13.44
CA THR A 796 16.82 -46.03 13.10
C THR A 796 17.19 -45.52 11.69
N ARG A 797 17.99 -44.44 11.67
CA ARG A 797 18.73 -43.87 10.53
C ARG A 797 17.91 -43.42 9.31
N PHE A 798 17.34 -42.23 9.43
CA PHE A 798 17.64 -41.06 8.58
C PHE A 798 17.40 -39.83 9.47
N ASP A 799 18.26 -39.69 10.49
CA ASP A 799 18.17 -38.62 11.47
C ASP A 799 18.91 -37.42 10.90
N GLY A 800 18.17 -36.65 10.11
CA GLY A 800 18.65 -35.40 9.57
C GLY A 800 17.45 -34.65 9.00
N TYR A 801 17.00 -33.64 9.73
CA TYR A 801 16.28 -32.53 9.13
C TYR A 801 17.15 -32.01 7.98
N LEU A 802 16.76 -32.31 6.74
CA LEU A 802 17.28 -31.73 5.52
C LEU A 802 16.24 -30.71 5.05
N GLN A 803 16.31 -29.53 5.65
CA GLN A 803 15.86 -28.32 4.98
C GLN A 803 17.08 -27.77 4.24
N LEU A 804 17.14 -28.00 2.93
CA LEU A 804 18.19 -27.48 2.08
C LEU A 804 17.70 -26.16 1.51
N ARG A 805 18.25 -25.05 1.98
CA ARG A 805 17.93 -23.72 1.43
C ARG A 805 18.72 -23.37 0.17
N GLU A 806 19.92 -23.93 -0.01
CA GLU A 806 20.74 -23.72 -1.21
C GLU A 806 21.60 -24.95 -1.54
N ALA A 807 21.72 -25.28 -2.83
CA ALA A 807 22.73 -26.20 -3.32
C ALA A 807 24.07 -25.44 -3.40
N VAL A 808 25.04 -25.80 -2.55
CA VAL A 808 26.39 -25.22 -2.64
C VAL A 808 27.12 -25.96 -3.76
N VAL A 809 27.60 -25.22 -4.76
CA VAL A 809 28.46 -25.76 -5.82
C VAL A 809 29.89 -25.69 -5.31
N ASP A 810 30.57 -26.84 -5.21
CA ASP A 810 31.99 -26.85 -4.86
C ASP A 810 32.85 -26.28 -6.00
N GLU A 811 34.13 -26.01 -5.73
CA GLU A 811 35.08 -25.42 -6.70
C GLU A 811 35.25 -26.28 -7.98
N GLU A 812 34.79 -27.53 -7.95
CA GLU A 812 34.83 -28.51 -9.05
C GLU A 812 33.51 -28.58 -9.84
N GLY A 813 32.48 -27.82 -9.44
CA GLY A 813 31.19 -27.75 -10.12
C GLY A 813 30.16 -28.79 -9.66
N ASN A 814 30.43 -29.54 -8.59
CA ASN A 814 29.49 -30.54 -8.06
C ASN A 814 28.54 -29.90 -7.04
N LYS A 815 27.24 -30.17 -7.16
CA LYS A 815 26.23 -29.73 -6.19
C LYS A 815 26.28 -30.58 -4.92
N GLN A 816 26.56 -29.96 -3.78
CA GLN A 816 26.46 -30.58 -2.47
C GLN A 816 25.28 -30.02 -1.67
N PHE A 817 24.62 -30.90 -0.92
CA PHE A 817 23.45 -30.58 -0.09
C PHE A 817 23.86 -30.68 1.39
N VAL A 818 23.83 -29.56 2.12
CA VAL A 818 24.29 -29.47 3.52
C VAL A 818 23.10 -29.46 4.50
N SER A 819 23.12 -30.32 5.51
CA SER A 819 22.11 -30.37 6.58
C SER A 819 22.32 -29.23 7.60
N LEU A 820 21.28 -28.45 7.89
CA LEU A 820 21.26 -27.37 8.89
C LEU A 820 21.07 -27.92 10.31
N ASN A 821 22.04 -28.64 10.86
CA ASN A 821 22.02 -29.04 12.28
C ASN A 821 22.85 -28.05 13.14
N GLY A 822 22.23 -27.41 14.14
CA GLY A 822 22.96 -26.74 15.22
C GLY A 822 22.50 -25.35 15.70
N LEU A 823 21.40 -24.78 15.18
CA LEU A 823 20.87 -23.51 15.67
C LEU A 823 19.87 -23.72 16.81
N VAL A 824 20.03 -22.95 17.89
CA VAL A 824 19.23 -23.01 19.12
C VAL A 824 17.81 -22.44 18.85
N PRO A 825 16.73 -22.91 19.52
CA PRO A 825 15.33 -22.59 19.19
C PRO A 825 14.84 -21.15 19.40
N THR A 826 15.73 -20.16 19.35
CA THR A 826 15.40 -18.72 19.33
C THR A 826 15.50 -18.09 17.94
N ASP A 827 16.11 -18.80 16.99
CA ASP A 827 16.13 -18.43 15.55
C ASP A 827 15.18 -19.29 14.71
N ALA A 828 14.38 -20.14 15.35
CA ALA A 828 13.24 -20.80 14.75
C ALA A 828 12.08 -19.78 14.65
N ILE A 829 12.05 -19.03 13.55
CA ILE A 829 10.84 -18.36 13.10
C ILE A 829 9.73 -19.41 13.12
N ASN A 830 8.61 -19.11 13.78
CA ASN A 830 7.39 -19.91 13.76
C ASN A 830 7.05 -20.30 12.30
N LEU A 831 7.40 -21.53 11.93
CA LEU A 831 7.19 -22.12 10.61
C LEU A 831 5.90 -22.95 10.56
N GLU A 832 4.98 -22.77 11.51
CA GLU A 832 3.63 -23.39 11.44
C GLU A 832 2.69 -22.70 10.44
N ASP A 833 3.11 -21.60 9.79
CA ASP A 833 2.32 -20.90 8.75
C ASP A 833 3.04 -20.90 7.38
N SER A 834 3.43 -22.07 6.88
CA SER A 834 3.97 -22.25 5.51
C SER A 834 2.99 -21.90 4.38
N PHE A 835 1.84 -21.30 4.70
CA PHE A 835 0.87 -20.76 3.76
C PHE A 835 1.15 -19.29 3.36
N HIS A 836 2.09 -18.59 4.01
CA HIS A 836 2.34 -17.16 3.81
C HIS A 836 3.67 -16.77 3.13
N ASP A 837 4.54 -17.72 2.79
CA ASP A 837 5.83 -17.42 2.15
C ASP A 837 5.77 -17.48 0.60
N ARG A 838 4.59 -17.61 -0.02
CA ARG A 838 4.47 -17.62 -1.50
C ARG A 838 4.46 -16.22 -2.12
N ASP A 839 4.04 -15.18 -1.38
CA ASP A 839 3.91 -13.82 -1.91
C ASP A 839 5.22 -13.02 -1.96
N LYS A 840 6.29 -13.49 -1.29
CA LYS A 840 7.59 -12.78 -1.29
C LYS A 840 8.49 -13.13 -2.46
N ASP A 841 8.30 -14.29 -3.06
CA ASP A 841 9.16 -14.78 -4.15
C ASP A 841 8.63 -14.40 -5.54
N GLU A 842 7.32 -14.18 -5.70
CA GLU A 842 6.75 -13.62 -6.94
C GLU A 842 7.23 -12.16 -7.16
N VAL A 843 7.47 -11.39 -6.09
CA VAL A 843 8.02 -10.02 -6.18
C VAL A 843 9.50 -10.01 -6.58
N GLN A 844 10.25 -11.10 -6.36
CA GLN A 844 11.65 -11.20 -6.77
C GLN A 844 11.82 -11.76 -8.19
N GLU A 845 10.98 -12.72 -8.62
CA GLU A 845 11.06 -13.30 -9.97
C GLU A 845 10.47 -12.39 -11.07
N GLU A 846 9.45 -11.55 -10.79
CA GLU A 846 8.99 -10.55 -11.77
C GLU A 846 10.08 -9.49 -12.06
N ASN A 847 10.90 -9.15 -11.06
CA ASN A 847 12.02 -8.22 -11.22
C ASN A 847 13.22 -8.84 -11.99
N GLU A 848 13.40 -10.17 -11.97
CA GLU A 848 14.48 -10.81 -12.74
C GLU A 848 14.08 -11.16 -14.18
N LEU A 849 12.79 -11.44 -14.46
CA LEU A 849 12.31 -11.71 -15.83
C LEU A 849 12.21 -10.45 -16.71
N GLU A 850 11.95 -9.27 -16.14
CA GLU A 850 12.04 -8.00 -16.87
C GLU A 850 13.47 -7.69 -17.31
N SER A 851 14.49 -8.12 -16.54
CA SER A 851 15.90 -7.91 -16.88
C SER A 851 16.40 -8.74 -18.07
N LEU A 852 15.71 -9.81 -18.45
CA LEU A 852 16.10 -10.72 -19.55
C LEU A 852 15.33 -10.50 -20.87
N SER A 853 14.39 -9.55 -20.93
CA SER A 853 13.73 -9.13 -22.19
C SER A 853 14.29 -7.84 -22.79
N MET A 854 15.32 -7.23 -22.18
CA MET A 854 16.02 -6.05 -22.71
C MET A 854 17.47 -6.34 -23.11
N HIS A 855 17.74 -7.48 -23.76
CA HIS A 855 18.91 -7.70 -24.63
C HIS A 855 18.50 -8.28 -25.99
#